data_AF-A0A850LQJ2-F1
#
_entry.id   AF-A0A850LQJ2-F1
#
_cell.length_a   1.000
_cell.length_b   1.000
_cell.length_c   1.000
_cell.angle_alpha   90.00
_cell.angle_beta   90.00
_cell.angle_gamma   90.00
#
_symmetry.space_group_name_H-M   'P 1'
#
loop_
_entity.id
_entity.type
_entity.pdbx_description
1 polymer ?
#
loop_
_entity_poly.entity_id
_entity_poly.type
_entity_poly.pdbx_seq_one_letter_code
_entity_poly.pdbx_strand_id
1 'polypeptide(L)'
;MSDLSQEEIKKQVNELLILVEEEEHNYNWENAIEHLKKAEKIIQHEKIKEFEGLVYYKLGEIYQIAANFEKTEENVLNNLKFSRDYFQKANKLFTELKDEKFINACSGFINYLSYIIESEEKPIDIFLESALNYFKKAKSMFSDDINLINSIKMAILETMMLDLHLDEKIIRLDGHTDFIKLGSEHEGLIKNIWEELKNLQDFPEIYLYHYLFSIMQFCLATFAYLPAENEVRKQFIIENRDRILEFINVFENSTKMLCIFSAYAICSALNIVIALFYIDNQFEQKKYLKLAQKWLKKGEFLILKSNANPALITYYFSRFISSIFLMYLGYSTRGFNPIEDLDRCVDLIPLFFPKMLIAHLSMFIADVFIIAALNPLFPTAQRKIFAKRALDLIDLATVKILILNNPEYQVFYLSKNVSLCLLYTILGDLSKENKKSKYFQKSYQIFDEISKYDSPMMVNNYFYLMSISRIATLLAKNSKVKSEKIDYYQRAIEFLLPSKKLTIAFFHIETIFSIGEIYYKWGTLANDDEILKKSYLAYFDAIEYCKNKGYHNLVGSAYINLAKIEDRRGNFLSAAENYKNAIDSFDQAILTLTYTKLSKKIEKLKDYLKAWNLIEYAKSYHIKEDYNKAQVTYEEASRILKNLHEYEFEAPFYSTWAILEKAEDLSKKNKHQEAAATYLVAQSDFGDTVEILNSNLSKRKTLREKERISKLIQAAKIRETYCSARYNLETGRLESKKGNHIVAAELYNKAGVLFENLCQVYKIERERNELTGIYYLCKAWVNMEQADVEQKPALYAKASDLFEKASKIFQESQMKKLSLGNSLYCSALKSGSLFDKTTDLNEKQDFYKKIKMYLRESSKNYRIGGFEQDALWALATSTFFDGIWHLIQADNQIDFSKKTDLLNIATKYLNSALQIFKKAGYQQKEEEIRKYLQMIKDEKAILTSALNVIEKPEVSESTIGISAPACPGETSSSVSIGEMQRHDLTTESEVNWHKRIHHLYLFFPSGICLTTHPFKPKEEVEPHLVAGGLTGISALIQEVTKSETKIKKVEQEEITILLEHGKYLTAALITEENLITLQNKLVKLIQDVEDFYQEELESFSGNLSLFSKITKFIQRIFEN
;
A
#
# COMPACT_ATOMS: atom_id res chain seq x y z
N MET A 1 -46.27 65.60 3.96
CA MET A 1 -45.48 65.20 2.78
C MET A 1 -46.46 64.74 1.73
N SER A 2 -46.25 65.19 0.50
CA SER A 2 -47.18 65.25 -0.63
C SER A 2 -47.81 63.92 -1.04
N ASP A 3 -49.12 63.93 -1.33
CA ASP A 3 -49.84 62.87 -2.03
C ASP A 3 -49.19 62.64 -3.42
N LEU A 4 -48.38 61.59 -3.54
CA LEU A 4 -47.84 61.14 -4.82
C LEU A 4 -48.93 60.37 -5.57
N SER A 5 -49.02 60.54 -6.90
CA SER A 5 -49.95 59.74 -7.70
C SER A 5 -49.53 58.27 -7.72
N GLN A 6 -50.48 57.33 -7.83
CA GLN A 6 -50.18 55.88 -7.91
C GLN A 6 -49.21 55.53 -9.05
N GLU A 7 -49.17 56.31 -10.14
CA GLU A 7 -48.21 56.13 -11.23
C GLU A 7 -46.79 56.58 -10.85
N GLU A 8 -46.65 57.66 -10.08
CA GLU A 8 -45.35 58.16 -9.60
C GLU A 8 -44.70 57.17 -8.62
N ILE A 9 -45.52 56.56 -7.77
CA ILE A 9 -45.09 55.52 -6.82
C ILE A 9 -44.62 54.26 -7.56
N LYS A 10 -45.38 53.80 -8.55
CA LYS A 10 -44.97 52.67 -9.41
C LYS A 10 -43.64 52.96 -10.10
N LYS A 11 -43.44 54.19 -10.59
CA LYS A 11 -42.19 54.61 -11.20
C LYS A 11 -41.01 54.57 -10.22
N GLN A 12 -41.16 55.15 -9.02
CA GLN A 12 -40.10 55.18 -7.99
C GLN A 12 -39.69 53.78 -7.55
N VAL A 13 -40.64 52.85 -7.40
CA VAL A 13 -40.29 51.48 -7.07
C VAL A 13 -39.68 50.75 -8.25
N ASN A 14 -40.15 50.95 -9.49
CA ASN A 14 -39.51 50.36 -10.66
C ASN A 14 -38.05 50.83 -10.79
N GLU A 15 -37.75 52.10 -10.49
CA GLU A 15 -36.37 52.61 -10.40
C GLU A 15 -35.57 51.87 -9.33
N LEU A 16 -36.16 51.61 -8.15
CA LEU A 16 -35.52 50.80 -7.11
C LEU A 16 -35.32 49.34 -7.54
N LEU A 17 -36.25 48.75 -8.28
CA LEU A 17 -36.12 47.37 -8.79
C LEU A 17 -35.02 47.26 -9.85
N ILE A 18 -34.81 48.29 -10.68
CA ILE A 18 -33.67 48.35 -11.60
C ILE A 18 -32.35 48.40 -10.81
N LEU A 19 -32.28 49.22 -9.76
CA LEU A 19 -31.09 49.24 -8.87
C LEU A 19 -30.87 47.89 -8.19
N VAL A 20 -31.93 47.18 -7.81
CA VAL A 20 -31.85 45.83 -7.27
C VAL A 20 -31.25 44.86 -8.30
N GLU A 21 -31.67 44.93 -9.56
CA GLU A 21 -31.09 44.11 -10.64
C GLU A 21 -29.61 44.42 -10.88
N GLU A 22 -29.20 45.69 -10.80
CA GLU A 22 -27.79 46.09 -10.88
C GLU A 22 -26.96 45.56 -9.69
N GLU A 23 -27.48 45.64 -8.47
CA GLU A 23 -26.80 45.13 -7.28
C GLU A 23 -26.75 43.59 -7.27
N GLU A 24 -27.78 42.90 -7.78
CA GLU A 24 -27.75 41.46 -8.04
C GLU A 24 -26.64 41.08 -9.03
N HIS A 25 -26.48 41.87 -10.10
CA HIS A 25 -25.42 41.66 -11.09
C HIS A 25 -24.02 41.81 -10.49
N ASN A 26 -23.88 42.69 -9.50
CA ASN A 26 -22.63 42.95 -8.79
C ASN A 26 -22.44 42.05 -7.54
N TYR A 27 -23.36 41.11 -7.28
CA TYR A 27 -23.37 40.24 -6.09
C TYR A 27 -23.42 41.00 -4.75
N ASN A 28 -24.04 42.18 -4.74
CA ASN A 28 -24.17 43.03 -3.57
C ASN A 28 -25.55 42.89 -2.92
N TRP A 29 -25.71 41.78 -2.21
CA TRP A 29 -27.00 41.38 -1.64
C TRP A 29 -27.51 42.32 -0.55
N GLU A 30 -26.60 42.94 0.22
CA GLU A 30 -26.97 43.88 1.27
C GLU A 30 -27.64 45.13 0.70
N ASN A 31 -27.06 45.72 -0.35
CA ASN A 31 -27.66 46.87 -1.04
C ASN A 31 -28.96 46.48 -1.75
N ALA A 32 -29.01 45.32 -2.41
CA ALA A 32 -30.24 44.83 -3.04
C ALA A 32 -31.39 44.71 -2.00
N ILE A 33 -31.10 44.17 -0.82
CA ILE A 33 -32.06 44.10 0.31
C ILE A 33 -32.45 45.50 0.77
N GLU A 34 -31.51 46.45 0.87
CA GLU A 34 -31.80 47.83 1.29
C GLU A 34 -32.73 48.53 0.30
N HIS A 35 -32.48 48.41 -1.01
CA HIS A 35 -33.33 48.96 -2.07
C HIS A 35 -34.73 48.35 -2.04
N LEU A 36 -34.84 47.03 -1.87
CA LEU A 36 -36.14 46.37 -1.73
C LEU A 36 -36.88 46.78 -0.44
N LYS A 37 -36.18 47.01 0.67
CA LYS A 37 -36.79 47.56 1.90
C LYS A 37 -37.25 49.01 1.75
N LYS A 38 -36.55 49.81 0.94
CA LYS A 38 -37.01 51.16 0.56
C LYS A 38 -38.30 51.05 -0.28
N ALA A 39 -38.34 50.13 -1.25
CA ALA A 39 -39.54 49.85 -2.03
C ALA A 39 -40.71 49.38 -1.14
N GLU A 40 -40.46 48.45 -0.19
CA GLU A 40 -41.44 47.99 0.80
C GLU A 40 -42.08 49.18 1.55
N LYS A 41 -41.27 50.12 2.05
CA LYS A 41 -41.76 51.30 2.78
C LYS A 41 -42.60 52.24 1.90
N ILE A 42 -42.19 52.46 0.65
CA ILE A 42 -42.90 53.34 -0.28
C ILE A 42 -44.28 52.75 -0.62
N ILE A 43 -44.37 51.44 -0.85
CA ILE A 43 -45.63 50.77 -1.24
C ILE A 43 -46.61 50.65 -0.07
N GLN A 44 -46.12 50.40 1.15
CA GLN A 44 -46.96 50.26 2.36
C GLN A 44 -47.78 51.53 2.67
N HIS A 45 -47.33 52.70 2.23
CA HIS A 45 -48.05 53.96 2.41
C HIS A 45 -49.34 54.06 1.56
N GLU A 46 -49.45 53.31 0.44
CA GLU A 46 -50.42 53.59 -0.64
C GLU A 46 -51.29 52.37 -1.03
N LYS A 47 -51.10 51.22 -0.35
CA LYS A 47 -51.96 50.00 -0.41
C LYS A 47 -52.08 49.34 -1.80
N ILE A 48 -51.06 49.40 -2.66
CA ILE A 48 -51.02 48.66 -3.94
C ILE A 48 -50.62 47.20 -3.68
N LYS A 49 -51.60 46.37 -3.29
CA LYS A 49 -51.37 44.99 -2.79
C LYS A 49 -50.62 44.07 -3.76
N GLU A 50 -50.85 44.17 -5.06
CA GLU A 50 -50.21 43.32 -6.07
C GLU A 50 -48.70 43.55 -6.11
N PHE A 51 -48.31 44.82 -6.16
CA PHE A 51 -46.93 45.23 -6.25
C PHE A 51 -46.19 45.04 -4.91
N GLU A 52 -46.89 45.21 -3.79
CA GLU A 52 -46.41 44.83 -2.45
C GLU A 52 -46.11 43.33 -2.37
N GLY A 53 -47.00 42.48 -2.91
CA GLY A 53 -46.81 41.04 -3.00
C GLY A 53 -45.57 40.65 -3.81
N LEU A 54 -45.33 41.31 -4.95
CA LEU A 54 -44.15 41.09 -5.79
C LEU A 54 -42.85 41.53 -5.09
N VAL A 55 -42.85 42.66 -4.37
CA VAL A 55 -41.68 43.09 -3.58
C VAL A 55 -41.39 42.11 -2.44
N TYR A 56 -42.41 41.61 -1.73
CA TYR A 56 -42.21 40.57 -0.71
C TYR A 56 -41.69 39.26 -1.31
N TYR A 57 -42.21 38.84 -2.47
CA TYR A 57 -41.71 37.66 -3.17
C TYR A 57 -40.23 37.82 -3.54
N LYS A 58 -39.85 38.97 -4.10
CA LYS A 58 -38.46 39.28 -4.48
C LYS A 58 -37.53 39.40 -3.26
N LEU A 59 -37.98 39.98 -2.15
CA LEU A 59 -37.26 39.95 -0.87
C LEU A 59 -37.03 38.52 -0.38
N GLY A 60 -38.06 37.66 -0.50
CA GLY A 60 -37.95 36.23 -0.23
C GLY A 60 -36.83 35.56 -1.04
N GLU A 61 -36.81 35.78 -2.36
CA GLU A 61 -35.74 35.29 -3.24
C GLU A 61 -34.37 35.83 -2.81
N ILE A 62 -34.22 37.15 -2.65
CA ILE A 62 -32.90 37.76 -2.37
C ILE A 62 -32.34 37.32 -1.02
N TYR A 63 -33.16 37.24 0.02
CA TYR A 63 -32.71 36.73 1.31
C TYR A 63 -32.25 35.27 1.23
N GLN A 64 -32.92 34.43 0.45
CA GLN A 64 -32.49 33.05 0.24
C GLN A 64 -31.12 32.99 -0.42
N ILE A 65 -30.90 33.87 -1.40
CA ILE A 65 -29.67 33.90 -2.20
C ILE A 65 -28.51 34.44 -1.37
N ALA A 66 -28.73 35.54 -0.65
CA ALA A 66 -27.76 36.15 0.26
C ALA A 66 -27.18 35.13 1.24
N ALA A 67 -27.99 34.17 1.69
CA ALA A 67 -27.56 33.08 2.57
C ALA A 67 -26.36 32.28 2.01
N ASN A 68 -26.23 32.12 0.68
CA ASN A 68 -25.10 31.40 0.06
C ASN A 68 -23.76 32.16 0.11
N PHE A 69 -23.78 33.44 0.49
CA PHE A 69 -22.61 34.34 0.49
C PHE A 69 -22.23 34.80 1.89
N GLU A 70 -23.00 34.41 2.90
CA GLU A 70 -22.73 34.75 4.29
C GLU A 70 -21.48 34.05 4.82
N LYS A 71 -20.83 34.69 5.80
CA LYS A 71 -19.57 34.21 6.40
C LYS A 71 -19.77 33.47 7.73
N THR A 72 -20.99 33.45 8.27
CA THR A 72 -21.29 32.82 9.56
C THR A 72 -22.56 31.98 9.48
N GLU A 73 -22.58 30.84 10.19
CA GLU A 73 -23.74 29.94 10.28
C GLU A 73 -25.00 30.68 10.76
N GLU A 74 -24.85 31.61 11.70
CA GLU A 74 -25.94 32.44 12.23
C GLU A 74 -26.56 33.34 11.16
N ASN A 75 -25.74 34.05 10.37
CA ASN A 75 -26.26 34.91 9.32
C ASN A 75 -26.94 34.12 8.21
N VAL A 76 -26.39 32.96 7.82
CA VAL A 76 -27.03 32.06 6.85
C VAL A 76 -28.44 31.70 7.34
N LEU A 77 -28.56 31.23 8.59
CA LEU A 77 -29.85 30.85 9.16
C LEU A 77 -30.82 32.03 9.29
N ASN A 78 -30.34 33.22 9.66
CA ASN A 78 -31.16 34.43 9.74
C ASN A 78 -31.71 34.83 8.38
N ASN A 79 -30.87 34.83 7.33
CA ASN A 79 -31.30 35.11 5.97
C ASN A 79 -32.34 34.09 5.47
N LEU A 80 -32.16 32.80 5.74
CA LEU A 80 -33.16 31.77 5.40
C LEU A 80 -34.49 31.97 6.15
N LYS A 81 -34.46 32.38 7.42
CA LYS A 81 -35.68 32.72 8.19
C LYS A 81 -36.38 33.95 7.62
N PHE A 82 -35.62 35.02 7.33
CA PHE A 82 -36.18 36.21 6.69
C PHE A 82 -36.81 35.89 5.34
N SER A 83 -36.14 35.07 4.53
CA SER A 83 -36.68 34.58 3.26
C SER A 83 -38.05 33.93 3.45
N ARG A 84 -38.16 33.00 4.40
CA ARG A 84 -39.43 32.30 4.71
C ARG A 84 -40.52 33.27 5.15
N ASP A 85 -40.20 34.20 6.04
CA ASP A 85 -41.15 35.19 6.57
C ASP A 85 -41.67 36.11 5.44
N TYR A 86 -40.80 36.53 4.52
CA TYR A 86 -41.22 37.34 3.36
C TYR A 86 -42.07 36.53 2.37
N PHE A 87 -41.77 35.25 2.11
CA PHE A 87 -42.65 34.40 1.33
C PHE A 87 -44.02 34.19 2.01
N GLN A 88 -44.08 34.11 3.34
CA GLN A 88 -45.36 34.06 4.07
C GLN A 88 -46.17 35.36 3.91
N LYS A 89 -45.51 36.52 3.99
CA LYS A 89 -46.16 37.82 3.74
C LYS A 89 -46.68 37.91 2.30
N ALA A 90 -45.86 37.53 1.32
CA ALA A 90 -46.24 37.48 -0.10
C ALA A 90 -47.44 36.54 -0.32
N ASN A 91 -47.38 35.33 0.24
CA ASN A 91 -48.46 34.33 0.12
C ASN A 91 -49.79 34.87 0.63
N LYS A 92 -49.79 35.57 1.77
CA LYS A 92 -51.00 36.19 2.34
C LYS A 92 -51.60 37.21 1.37
N LEU A 93 -50.79 38.09 0.79
CA LEU A 93 -51.27 39.09 -0.17
C LEU A 93 -51.80 38.46 -1.45
N PHE A 94 -51.08 37.49 -2.03
CA PHE A 94 -51.55 36.80 -3.24
C PHE A 94 -52.82 35.98 -3.00
N THR A 95 -53.01 35.45 -1.79
CA THR A 95 -54.27 34.81 -1.37
C THR A 95 -55.44 35.81 -1.38
N GLU A 96 -55.23 37.02 -0.87
CA GLU A 96 -56.24 38.10 -0.93
C GLU A 96 -56.55 38.52 -2.37
N LEU A 97 -55.56 38.47 -3.25
CA LEU A 97 -55.68 38.79 -4.68
C LEU A 97 -56.18 37.63 -5.55
N LYS A 98 -56.26 36.42 -5.00
CA LYS A 98 -56.58 35.16 -5.71
C LYS A 98 -55.62 34.85 -6.87
N ASP A 99 -54.35 35.22 -6.74
CA ASP A 99 -53.32 34.87 -7.72
C ASP A 99 -52.74 33.48 -7.42
N GLU A 100 -53.43 32.44 -7.90
CA GLU A 100 -53.07 31.04 -7.70
C GLU A 100 -51.62 30.72 -8.12
N LYS A 101 -51.07 31.41 -9.13
CA LYS A 101 -49.69 31.17 -9.59
C LYS A 101 -48.69 31.46 -8.48
N PHE A 102 -48.79 32.66 -7.91
CA PHE A 102 -47.87 33.09 -6.84
C PHE A 102 -48.21 32.48 -5.49
N ILE A 103 -49.47 32.11 -5.21
CA ILE A 103 -49.83 31.34 -4.00
C ILE A 103 -49.08 29.99 -4.01
N ASN A 104 -49.14 29.25 -5.12
CA ASN A 104 -48.44 27.98 -5.24
C ASN A 104 -46.91 28.18 -5.19
N ALA A 105 -46.35 29.19 -5.87
CA ALA A 105 -44.91 29.47 -5.81
C ALA A 105 -44.43 29.79 -4.38
N CYS A 106 -45.11 30.71 -3.67
CA CYS A 106 -44.78 31.05 -2.28
C CYS A 106 -44.92 29.82 -1.36
N SER A 107 -45.98 29.03 -1.54
CA SER A 107 -46.19 27.81 -0.75
C SER A 107 -45.07 26.79 -0.97
N GLY A 108 -44.56 26.67 -2.19
CA GLY A 108 -43.38 25.86 -2.51
C GLY A 108 -42.15 26.30 -1.72
N PHE A 109 -41.80 27.59 -1.78
CA PHE A 109 -40.67 28.15 -1.03
C PHE A 109 -40.82 28.04 0.48
N ILE A 110 -42.02 28.29 1.03
CA ILE A 110 -42.28 28.17 2.47
C ILE A 110 -42.02 26.73 2.93
N ASN A 111 -42.49 25.73 2.20
CA ASN A 111 -42.27 24.32 2.54
C ASN A 111 -40.79 23.94 2.39
N TYR A 112 -40.11 24.39 1.32
CA TYR A 112 -38.68 24.15 1.14
C TYR A 112 -37.82 24.79 2.25
N LEU A 113 -38.08 26.03 2.62
CA LEU A 113 -37.36 26.71 3.69
C LEU A 113 -37.70 26.11 5.06
N SER A 114 -38.93 25.63 5.26
CA SER A 114 -39.31 24.89 6.48
C SER A 114 -38.59 23.55 6.55
N TYR A 115 -38.44 22.84 5.43
CA TYR A 115 -37.56 21.68 5.34
C TYR A 115 -36.14 22.03 5.80
N ILE A 116 -35.54 23.10 5.27
CA ILE A 116 -34.18 23.49 5.63
C ILE A 116 -34.07 23.84 7.13
N ILE A 117 -34.96 24.70 7.62
CA ILE A 117 -34.88 25.30 8.97
C ILE A 117 -35.32 24.31 10.07
N GLU A 118 -36.30 23.45 9.80
CA GLU A 118 -36.95 22.57 10.78
C GLU A 118 -36.50 21.10 10.67
N SER A 119 -35.44 20.82 9.89
CA SER A 119 -35.02 19.47 9.48
C SER A 119 -34.61 18.48 10.60
N GLU A 120 -34.65 18.87 11.87
CA GLU A 120 -34.22 18.02 13.00
C GLU A 120 -35.32 17.67 14.00
N GLU A 121 -36.54 18.22 13.88
CA GLU A 121 -37.57 18.10 14.92
C GLU A 121 -38.75 17.17 14.57
N LYS A 122 -38.93 16.76 13.30
CA LYS A 122 -40.11 15.99 12.79
C LYS A 122 -39.73 15.05 11.63
N PRO A 123 -40.58 14.09 11.22
CA PRO A 123 -40.43 13.44 9.91
C PRO A 123 -40.83 14.45 8.82
N ILE A 124 -39.88 14.77 7.94
CA ILE A 124 -39.87 16.00 7.13
C ILE A 124 -40.16 15.75 5.64
N ASP A 125 -40.32 14.49 5.23
CA ASP A 125 -40.67 14.10 3.85
C ASP A 125 -41.90 14.89 3.34
N ILE A 126 -42.85 15.18 4.24
CA ILE A 126 -44.08 15.95 3.94
C ILE A 126 -43.74 17.36 3.42
N PHE A 127 -42.71 18.03 3.95
CA PHE A 127 -42.32 19.36 3.49
C PHE A 127 -41.72 19.30 2.08
N LEU A 128 -40.85 18.31 1.79
CA LEU A 128 -40.31 18.12 0.45
C LEU A 128 -41.39 17.74 -0.56
N GLU A 129 -42.25 16.79 -0.23
CA GLU A 129 -43.37 16.38 -1.08
C GLU A 129 -44.32 17.54 -1.35
N SER A 130 -44.63 18.33 -0.32
CA SER A 130 -45.47 19.52 -0.45
C SER A 130 -44.80 20.56 -1.34
N ALA A 131 -43.52 20.88 -1.10
CA ALA A 131 -42.77 21.83 -1.91
C ALA A 131 -42.74 21.40 -3.39
N LEU A 132 -42.42 20.14 -3.66
CA LEU A 132 -42.41 19.54 -4.98
C LEU A 132 -43.77 19.69 -5.68
N ASN A 133 -44.86 19.35 -4.99
CA ASN A 133 -46.21 19.44 -5.54
C ASN A 133 -46.63 20.89 -5.82
N TYR A 134 -46.26 21.83 -4.95
CA TYR A 134 -46.56 23.25 -5.15
C TYR A 134 -45.77 23.85 -6.32
N PHE A 135 -44.47 23.54 -6.47
CA PHE A 135 -43.69 23.98 -7.61
C PHE A 135 -44.21 23.39 -8.93
N LYS A 136 -44.62 22.11 -8.96
CA LYS A 136 -45.27 21.49 -10.13
C LYS A 136 -46.54 22.24 -10.54
N LYS A 137 -47.39 22.59 -9.58
CA LYS A 137 -48.62 23.37 -9.83
C LYS A 137 -48.29 24.76 -10.34
N ALA A 138 -47.39 25.49 -9.66
CA ALA A 138 -46.97 26.83 -10.07
C ALA A 138 -46.40 26.83 -11.49
N LYS A 139 -45.51 25.88 -11.82
CA LYS A 139 -44.96 25.68 -13.17
C LYS A 139 -46.07 25.56 -14.22
N SER A 140 -47.05 24.67 -13.97
CA SER A 140 -48.17 24.45 -14.91
C SER A 140 -49.06 25.69 -15.11
N MET A 141 -49.08 26.62 -14.16
CA MET A 141 -49.88 27.84 -14.25
C MET A 141 -49.11 29.03 -14.85
N PHE A 142 -47.78 28.95 -14.92
CA PHE A 142 -46.92 29.92 -15.59
C PHE A 142 -46.60 29.56 -17.05
N SER A 143 -47.24 28.53 -17.62
CA SER A 143 -46.85 27.90 -18.90
C SER A 143 -47.10 28.72 -20.17
N ASP A 144 -47.69 29.92 -20.10
CA ASP A 144 -47.91 30.79 -21.26
C ASP A 144 -46.64 31.60 -21.61
N ASP A 145 -46.45 31.97 -22.88
CA ASP A 145 -45.23 32.65 -23.39
C ASP A 145 -44.82 33.89 -22.58
N ILE A 146 -45.78 34.62 -22.01
CA ILE A 146 -45.56 35.83 -21.19
C ILE A 146 -44.86 35.50 -19.86
N ASN A 147 -45.01 34.28 -19.34
CA ASN A 147 -44.52 33.86 -18.03
C ASN A 147 -43.46 32.75 -18.09
N LEU A 148 -42.90 32.48 -19.28
CA LEU A 148 -41.93 31.42 -19.52
C LEU A 148 -40.76 31.42 -18.51
N ILE A 149 -40.21 32.59 -18.17
CA ILE A 149 -39.12 32.72 -17.18
C ILE A 149 -39.52 32.13 -15.82
N ASN A 150 -40.73 32.45 -15.32
CA ASN A 150 -41.20 31.94 -14.03
C ASN A 150 -41.52 30.45 -14.10
N SER A 151 -42.04 29.96 -15.23
CA SER A 151 -42.22 28.52 -15.46
C SER A 151 -40.89 27.77 -15.34
N ILE A 152 -39.83 28.26 -16.00
CA ILE A 152 -38.48 27.66 -15.94
C ILE A 152 -37.90 27.72 -14.52
N LYS A 153 -38.06 28.86 -13.80
CA LYS A 153 -37.64 28.97 -12.39
C LYS A 153 -38.30 27.87 -11.53
N MET A 154 -39.61 27.67 -11.68
CA MET A 154 -40.33 26.63 -10.93
C MET A 154 -39.86 25.22 -11.32
N ALA A 155 -39.55 24.98 -12.60
CA ALA A 155 -39.00 23.71 -13.06
C ALA A 155 -37.63 23.41 -12.45
N ILE A 156 -36.74 24.41 -12.30
CA ILE A 156 -35.44 24.25 -11.64
C ILE A 156 -35.61 23.94 -10.14
N LEU A 157 -36.57 24.58 -9.47
CA LEU A 157 -36.86 24.28 -8.06
C LEU A 157 -37.47 22.88 -7.89
N GLU A 158 -38.28 22.44 -8.86
CA GLU A 158 -38.80 21.08 -8.91
C GLU A 158 -37.68 20.04 -9.01
N THR A 159 -36.65 20.26 -9.84
CA THR A 159 -35.50 19.33 -9.91
C THR A 159 -34.72 19.29 -8.60
N MET A 160 -34.49 20.44 -7.95
CA MET A 160 -33.87 20.47 -6.62
C MET A 160 -34.67 19.70 -5.56
N MET A 161 -36.01 19.77 -5.60
CA MET A 161 -36.85 19.02 -4.65
C MET A 161 -36.82 17.52 -4.92
N LEU A 162 -36.78 17.12 -6.19
CA LEU A 162 -36.59 15.71 -6.57
C LEU A 162 -35.24 15.17 -6.07
N ASP A 163 -34.16 15.95 -6.17
CA ASP A 163 -32.83 15.60 -5.67
C ASP A 163 -32.83 15.36 -4.16
N LEU A 164 -33.39 16.31 -3.38
CA LEU A 164 -33.46 16.18 -1.93
C LEU A 164 -34.34 15.01 -1.48
N HIS A 165 -35.46 14.76 -2.18
CA HIS A 165 -36.34 13.63 -1.88
C HIS A 165 -35.68 12.28 -2.20
N LEU A 166 -34.86 12.24 -3.27
CA LEU A 166 -34.06 11.08 -3.63
C LEU A 166 -33.01 10.78 -2.56
N ASP A 167 -32.26 11.80 -2.11
CA ASP A 167 -31.26 11.67 -1.06
C ASP A 167 -31.88 11.17 0.25
N GLU A 168 -33.01 11.73 0.67
CA GLU A 168 -33.70 11.31 1.90
C GLU A 168 -34.09 9.82 1.87
N LYS A 169 -34.66 9.34 0.75
CA LYS A 169 -35.03 7.93 0.57
C LYS A 169 -33.82 7.00 0.60
N ILE A 170 -32.72 7.41 -0.04
CA ILE A 170 -31.51 6.59 -0.10
C ILE A 170 -30.91 6.41 1.30
N ILE A 171 -30.83 7.48 2.10
CA ILE A 171 -30.20 7.43 3.42
C ILE A 171 -31.01 6.57 4.40
N ARG A 172 -32.35 6.58 4.27
CA ARG A 172 -33.28 5.74 5.04
C ARG A 172 -33.37 4.28 4.54
N LEU A 173 -32.82 3.98 3.37
CA LEU A 173 -32.91 2.69 2.67
C LEU A 173 -34.33 2.33 2.17
N ASP A 174 -35.16 3.33 1.89
CA ASP A 174 -36.53 3.12 1.40
C ASP A 174 -36.57 3.05 -0.13
N GLY A 175 -36.54 1.82 -0.68
CA GLY A 175 -37.04 1.49 -2.02
C GLY A 175 -36.15 1.80 -3.24
N HIS A 176 -35.33 0.85 -3.68
CA HIS A 176 -34.58 0.90 -4.96
C HIS A 176 -35.44 1.22 -6.20
N THR A 177 -36.72 0.81 -6.20
CA THR A 177 -37.68 1.04 -7.29
C THR A 177 -38.05 2.51 -7.47
N ASP A 178 -38.02 3.31 -6.40
CA ASP A 178 -38.35 4.73 -6.44
C ASP A 178 -37.20 5.56 -7.03
N PHE A 179 -35.95 5.11 -6.85
CA PHE A 179 -34.76 5.79 -7.40
C PHE A 179 -34.81 5.90 -8.93
N ILE A 180 -35.08 4.80 -9.63
CA ILE A 180 -35.08 4.78 -11.11
C ILE A 180 -36.17 5.70 -11.65
N LYS A 181 -37.34 5.68 -11.00
CA LYS A 181 -38.47 6.52 -11.38
C LYS A 181 -38.17 8.00 -11.18
N LEU A 182 -37.76 8.39 -9.97
CA LEU A 182 -37.43 9.78 -9.63
C LEU A 182 -36.26 10.30 -10.46
N GLY A 183 -35.25 9.47 -10.70
CA GLY A 183 -34.12 9.82 -11.54
C GLY A 183 -34.47 10.00 -13.02
N SER A 184 -35.36 9.18 -13.57
CA SER A 184 -35.85 9.37 -14.94
C SER A 184 -36.71 10.63 -15.06
N GLU A 185 -37.48 10.97 -14.04
CA GLU A 185 -38.28 12.20 -13.98
C GLU A 185 -37.37 13.43 -13.92
N HIS A 186 -36.33 13.40 -13.08
CA HIS A 186 -35.32 14.44 -12.96
C HIS A 186 -34.60 14.70 -14.29
N GLU A 187 -34.06 13.66 -14.93
CA GLU A 187 -33.32 13.81 -16.19
C GLU A 187 -34.20 14.36 -17.32
N GLY A 188 -35.46 13.92 -17.38
CA GLY A 188 -36.43 14.45 -18.33
C GLY A 188 -36.66 15.95 -18.15
N LEU A 189 -36.75 16.41 -16.89
CA LEU A 189 -36.90 17.83 -16.57
C LEU A 189 -35.64 18.62 -16.88
N ILE A 190 -34.45 18.16 -16.49
CA ILE A 190 -33.17 18.82 -16.80
C ILE A 190 -33.00 19.04 -18.29
N LYS A 191 -33.31 18.02 -19.10
CA LYS A 191 -33.24 18.11 -20.56
C LYS A 191 -34.21 19.16 -21.11
N ASN A 192 -35.46 19.16 -20.66
CA ASN A 192 -36.45 20.13 -21.13
C ASN A 192 -36.08 21.56 -20.73
N ILE A 193 -35.65 21.77 -19.47
CA ILE A 193 -35.16 23.06 -18.96
C ILE A 193 -34.02 23.58 -19.84
N TRP A 194 -33.08 22.73 -20.24
CA TRP A 194 -31.95 23.13 -21.07
C TRP A 194 -32.37 23.61 -22.47
N GLU A 195 -33.31 22.90 -23.11
CA GLU A 195 -33.81 23.27 -24.44
C GLU A 195 -34.48 24.65 -24.46
N GLU A 196 -35.12 25.03 -23.36
CA GLU A 196 -35.70 26.36 -23.17
C GLU A 196 -34.63 27.41 -22.81
N LEU A 197 -33.73 27.10 -21.87
CA LEU A 197 -32.70 28.03 -21.38
C LEU A 197 -31.69 28.45 -22.45
N LYS A 198 -31.26 27.55 -23.33
CA LYS A 198 -30.20 27.85 -24.31
C LYS A 198 -30.56 28.95 -25.31
N ASN A 199 -31.86 29.24 -25.46
CA ASN A 199 -32.38 30.29 -26.34
C ASN A 199 -32.64 31.63 -25.60
N LEU A 200 -32.46 31.66 -24.27
CA LEU A 200 -32.70 32.84 -23.43
C LEU A 200 -31.38 33.49 -23.02
N GLN A 201 -31.01 34.58 -23.70
CA GLN A 201 -29.81 35.35 -23.35
C GLN A 201 -29.95 36.04 -21.98
N ASP A 202 -31.14 36.59 -21.72
CA ASP A 202 -31.47 37.26 -20.47
C ASP A 202 -32.27 36.33 -19.54
N PHE A 203 -31.61 35.85 -18.50
CA PHE A 203 -32.18 34.93 -17.52
C PHE A 203 -31.43 35.09 -16.19
N PRO A 204 -32.12 35.13 -15.03
CA PRO A 204 -31.48 35.38 -13.75
C PRO A 204 -30.37 34.37 -13.44
N GLU A 205 -29.16 34.88 -13.19
CA GLU A 205 -27.95 34.07 -13.04
C GLU A 205 -28.06 33.03 -11.92
N ILE A 206 -28.72 33.39 -10.82
CA ILE A 206 -28.85 32.50 -9.66
C ILE A 206 -29.62 31.21 -9.96
N TYR A 207 -30.62 31.29 -10.85
CA TYR A 207 -31.37 30.11 -11.25
C TYR A 207 -30.57 29.25 -12.23
N LEU A 208 -29.69 29.85 -13.05
CA LEU A 208 -28.70 29.08 -13.82
C LEU A 208 -27.73 28.34 -12.89
N TYR A 209 -27.32 28.98 -11.79
CA TYR A 209 -26.52 28.32 -10.76
C TYR A 209 -27.27 27.15 -10.11
N HIS A 210 -28.54 27.31 -9.72
CA HIS A 210 -29.36 26.22 -9.16
C HIS A 210 -29.55 25.06 -10.14
N TYR A 211 -29.77 25.36 -11.42
CA TYR A 211 -29.84 24.35 -12.48
C TYR A 211 -28.54 23.52 -12.56
N LEU A 212 -27.38 24.18 -12.57
CA LEU A 212 -26.08 23.50 -12.57
C LEU A 212 -25.87 22.67 -11.29
N PHE A 213 -26.25 23.23 -10.13
CA PHE A 213 -26.11 22.56 -8.85
C PHE A 213 -27.00 21.30 -8.75
N SER A 214 -28.22 21.34 -9.28
CA SER A 214 -29.11 20.17 -9.36
C SER A 214 -28.50 19.05 -10.21
N ILE A 215 -27.90 19.37 -11.37
CA ILE A 215 -27.16 18.38 -12.17
C ILE A 215 -26.02 17.76 -11.36
N MET A 216 -25.23 18.59 -10.66
CA MET A 216 -24.11 18.11 -9.85
C MET A 216 -24.57 17.18 -8.73
N GLN A 217 -25.57 17.60 -7.94
CA GLN A 217 -26.09 16.79 -6.83
C GLN A 217 -26.62 15.46 -7.33
N PHE A 218 -27.44 15.46 -8.37
CA PHE A 218 -27.99 14.24 -8.94
C PHE A 218 -26.90 13.27 -9.44
N CYS A 219 -25.88 13.80 -10.14
CA CYS A 219 -24.71 13.00 -10.55
C CYS A 219 -23.95 12.41 -9.36
N LEU A 220 -23.78 13.15 -8.27
CA LEU A 220 -23.09 12.68 -7.06
C LEU A 220 -23.92 11.64 -6.28
N ALA A 221 -25.23 11.83 -6.16
CA ALA A 221 -26.14 10.86 -5.54
C ALA A 221 -26.18 9.54 -6.33
N THR A 222 -26.28 9.64 -7.66
CA THR A 222 -26.20 8.48 -8.57
C THR A 222 -24.86 7.74 -8.47
N PHE A 223 -23.79 8.48 -8.16
CA PHE A 223 -22.46 7.93 -7.94
C PHE A 223 -22.35 7.17 -6.60
N ALA A 224 -22.82 7.74 -5.50
CA ALA A 224 -22.53 7.24 -4.15
C ALA A 224 -23.28 5.94 -3.76
N TYR A 225 -24.44 5.67 -4.36
CA TYR A 225 -25.41 4.71 -3.77
C TYR A 225 -25.81 3.56 -4.69
N LEU A 226 -25.14 3.41 -5.81
CA LEU A 226 -25.66 2.67 -6.94
C LEU A 226 -24.50 1.80 -7.50
N PRO A 227 -24.67 0.49 -7.84
CA PRO A 227 -23.57 -0.41 -8.20
C PRO A 227 -22.74 0.01 -9.44
N ALA A 228 -21.42 -0.02 -9.34
CA ALA A 228 -20.51 0.69 -10.25
C ALA A 228 -20.51 0.22 -11.73
N GLU A 229 -20.85 -1.05 -12.01
CA GLU A 229 -20.78 -1.70 -13.34
C GLU A 229 -21.83 -1.22 -14.39
N ASN A 230 -22.52 -0.11 -14.13
CA ASN A 230 -23.66 0.31 -14.94
C ASN A 230 -23.23 1.26 -16.08
N GLU A 231 -23.04 0.74 -17.30
CA GLU A 231 -22.76 1.52 -18.51
C GLU A 231 -23.80 2.62 -18.78
N VAL A 232 -25.06 2.42 -18.39
CA VAL A 232 -26.10 3.46 -18.50
C VAL A 232 -25.74 4.69 -17.67
N ARG A 233 -25.10 4.52 -16.52
CA ARG A 233 -24.68 5.65 -15.67
C ARG A 233 -23.45 6.36 -16.19
N LYS A 234 -22.50 5.61 -16.75
CA LYS A 234 -21.36 6.22 -17.44
C LYS A 234 -21.85 7.15 -18.53
N GLN A 235 -22.78 6.66 -19.35
CA GLN A 235 -23.41 7.43 -20.42
C GLN A 235 -24.16 8.65 -19.86
N PHE A 236 -24.93 8.45 -18.78
CA PHE A 236 -25.64 9.52 -18.08
C PHE A 236 -24.73 10.67 -17.59
N ILE A 237 -23.62 10.34 -16.93
CA ILE A 237 -22.65 11.33 -16.43
C ILE A 237 -21.96 12.05 -17.60
N ILE A 238 -21.67 11.33 -18.69
CA ILE A 238 -21.11 11.90 -19.91
C ILE A 238 -22.08 12.88 -20.56
N GLU A 239 -23.36 12.51 -20.69
CA GLU A 239 -24.41 13.37 -21.26
C GLU A 239 -24.60 14.65 -20.44
N ASN A 240 -24.64 14.55 -19.11
CA ASN A 240 -24.73 15.70 -18.23
C ASN A 240 -23.47 16.58 -18.26
N ARG A 241 -22.28 15.98 -18.36
CA ARG A 241 -21.03 16.73 -18.59
C ARG A 241 -21.09 17.49 -19.92
N ASP A 242 -21.53 16.85 -20.99
CA ASP A 242 -21.60 17.47 -22.32
C ASP A 242 -22.63 18.59 -22.37
N ARG A 243 -23.75 18.45 -21.64
CA ARG A 243 -24.72 19.53 -21.40
C ARG A 243 -24.10 20.73 -20.69
N ILE A 244 -23.26 20.49 -19.68
CA ILE A 244 -22.52 21.58 -19.00
C ILE A 244 -21.50 22.23 -19.95
N LEU A 245 -20.86 21.47 -20.84
CA LEU A 245 -19.97 22.04 -21.86
C LEU A 245 -20.74 22.92 -22.86
N GLU A 246 -21.94 22.51 -23.26
CA GLU A 246 -22.85 23.32 -24.08
C GLU A 246 -23.26 24.60 -23.32
N PHE A 247 -23.62 24.48 -22.04
CA PHE A 247 -23.90 25.61 -21.17
C PHE A 247 -22.74 26.61 -21.13
N ILE A 248 -21.51 26.12 -20.94
CA ILE A 248 -20.31 26.96 -20.97
C ILE A 248 -20.22 27.70 -22.30
N ASN A 249 -20.38 27.01 -23.44
CA ASN A 249 -20.27 27.65 -24.75
C ASN A 249 -21.31 28.77 -24.96
N VAL A 250 -22.53 28.59 -24.46
CA VAL A 250 -23.60 29.61 -24.57
C VAL A 250 -23.30 30.84 -23.71
N PHE A 251 -22.77 30.64 -22.50
CA PHE A 251 -22.63 31.72 -21.50
C PHE A 251 -21.18 32.21 -21.27
N GLU A 252 -20.14 31.63 -21.90
CA GLU A 252 -18.71 31.92 -21.60
C GLU A 252 -18.34 33.41 -21.80
N ASN A 253 -19.04 34.11 -22.69
CA ASN A 253 -18.85 35.55 -22.94
C ASN A 253 -19.88 36.44 -22.22
N SER A 254 -20.74 35.87 -21.38
CA SER A 254 -21.71 36.63 -20.59
C SER A 254 -21.04 37.27 -19.37
N THR A 255 -21.69 38.27 -18.80
CA THR A 255 -21.27 38.89 -17.53
C THR A 255 -21.65 38.03 -16.30
N LYS A 256 -22.23 36.85 -16.51
CA LYS A 256 -22.71 35.93 -15.45
C LYS A 256 -21.56 35.07 -14.89
N MET A 257 -20.75 35.67 -14.02
CA MET A 257 -19.50 35.09 -13.53
C MET A 257 -19.67 33.91 -12.57
N LEU A 258 -20.68 33.92 -11.70
CA LEU A 258 -21.00 32.86 -10.74
C LEU A 258 -21.41 31.56 -11.43
N CYS A 259 -22.32 31.62 -12.42
CA CYS A 259 -22.78 30.40 -13.09
C CYS A 259 -21.66 29.80 -13.95
N ILE A 260 -20.82 30.63 -14.60
CA ILE A 260 -19.65 30.16 -15.35
C ILE A 260 -18.59 29.55 -14.43
N PHE A 261 -18.29 30.19 -13.31
CA PHE A 261 -17.39 29.63 -12.30
C PHE A 261 -17.88 28.25 -11.82
N SER A 262 -19.17 28.16 -11.51
CA SER A 262 -19.81 26.93 -11.05
C SER A 262 -19.78 25.84 -12.12
N ALA A 263 -20.05 26.18 -13.38
CA ALA A 263 -19.97 25.26 -14.50
C ALA A 263 -18.55 24.69 -14.67
N TYR A 264 -17.51 25.50 -14.52
CA TYR A 264 -16.12 25.02 -14.54
C TYR A 264 -15.80 24.08 -13.37
N ALA A 265 -16.25 24.41 -12.16
CA ALA A 265 -16.03 23.57 -10.98
C ALA A 265 -16.77 22.21 -11.12
N ILE A 266 -18.03 22.22 -11.56
CA ILE A 266 -18.83 21.01 -11.76
C ILE A 266 -18.28 20.17 -12.92
N CYS A 267 -17.93 20.80 -14.04
CA CYS A 267 -17.31 20.08 -15.15
C CYS A 267 -16.00 19.40 -14.72
N SER A 268 -15.23 20.04 -13.84
CA SER A 268 -14.06 19.42 -13.23
C SER A 268 -14.43 18.19 -12.40
N ALA A 269 -15.38 18.33 -11.47
CA ALA A 269 -15.87 17.24 -10.63
C ALA A 269 -16.34 16.03 -11.45
N LEU A 270 -17.13 16.25 -12.51
CA LEU A 270 -17.61 15.16 -13.38
C LEU A 270 -16.47 14.49 -14.15
N ASN A 271 -15.47 15.24 -14.62
CA ASN A 271 -14.28 14.64 -15.25
C ASN A 271 -13.49 13.77 -14.27
N ILE A 272 -13.43 14.16 -12.98
CA ILE A 272 -12.82 13.34 -11.92
C ILE A 272 -13.62 12.05 -11.71
N VAL A 273 -14.94 12.14 -11.57
CA VAL A 273 -15.81 10.97 -11.41
C VAL A 273 -15.64 10.01 -12.59
N ILE A 274 -15.64 10.52 -13.83
CA ILE A 274 -15.38 9.73 -15.03
C ILE A 274 -14.02 9.04 -14.95
N ALA A 275 -12.95 9.79 -14.61
CA ALA A 275 -11.60 9.25 -14.54
C ALA A 275 -11.46 8.13 -13.51
N LEU A 276 -11.99 8.30 -12.30
CA LEU A 276 -11.73 7.40 -11.19
C LEU A 276 -12.57 6.12 -11.22
N PHE A 277 -13.76 6.22 -11.78
CA PHE A 277 -14.73 5.11 -11.74
C PHE A 277 -14.87 4.46 -13.12
N TYR A 278 -15.00 5.22 -14.20
CA TYR A 278 -15.43 4.66 -15.49
C TYR A 278 -14.32 4.47 -16.52
N ILE A 279 -13.12 4.94 -16.23
CA ILE A 279 -11.95 4.82 -17.11
C ILE A 279 -10.92 3.91 -16.44
N ASP A 280 -10.58 2.85 -17.13
CA ASP A 280 -9.69 1.83 -16.61
C ASP A 280 -8.24 2.01 -17.06
N ASN A 281 -8.03 2.62 -18.24
CA ASN A 281 -6.70 2.86 -18.80
C ASN A 281 -6.05 4.10 -18.16
N GLN A 282 -4.84 3.95 -17.61
CA GLN A 282 -4.19 5.03 -16.85
C GLN A 282 -3.94 6.31 -17.67
N PHE A 283 -3.69 6.20 -18.98
CA PHE A 283 -3.38 7.34 -19.83
C PHE A 283 -4.62 8.15 -20.14
N GLU A 284 -5.75 7.46 -20.30
CA GLU A 284 -7.04 8.09 -20.43
C GLU A 284 -7.49 8.70 -19.10
N GLN A 285 -7.29 8.02 -17.96
CA GLN A 285 -7.53 8.60 -16.64
C GLN A 285 -6.76 9.92 -16.46
N LYS A 286 -5.45 9.92 -16.79
CA LYS A 286 -4.62 11.13 -16.79
C LYS A 286 -5.21 12.24 -17.65
N LYS A 287 -5.71 11.92 -18.84
CA LYS A 287 -6.32 12.90 -19.75
C LYS A 287 -7.50 13.58 -19.07
N TYR A 288 -8.42 12.80 -18.50
CA TYR A 288 -9.59 13.33 -17.79
C TYR A 288 -9.22 14.14 -16.54
N LEU A 289 -8.27 13.67 -15.72
CA LEU A 289 -7.82 14.43 -14.55
C LEU A 289 -7.08 15.73 -14.94
N LYS A 290 -6.34 15.76 -16.06
CA LYS A 290 -5.77 16.99 -16.61
C LYS A 290 -6.82 17.94 -17.17
N LEU A 291 -7.90 17.41 -17.77
CA LEU A 291 -9.05 18.21 -18.17
C LEU A 291 -9.72 18.84 -16.95
N ALA A 292 -9.89 18.08 -15.86
CA ALA A 292 -10.38 18.60 -14.59
C ALA A 292 -9.53 19.78 -14.07
N GLN A 293 -8.20 19.61 -14.01
CA GLN A 293 -7.29 20.71 -13.63
C GLN A 293 -7.35 21.91 -14.58
N LYS A 294 -7.54 21.69 -15.88
CA LYS A 294 -7.71 22.77 -16.87
C LYS A 294 -8.95 23.62 -16.56
N TRP A 295 -10.08 22.99 -16.24
CA TRP A 295 -11.31 23.68 -15.86
C TRP A 295 -11.15 24.45 -14.55
N LEU A 296 -10.52 23.84 -13.54
CA LEU A 296 -10.24 24.52 -12.27
C LEU A 296 -9.33 25.75 -12.46
N LYS A 297 -8.36 25.67 -13.37
CA LYS A 297 -7.52 26.82 -13.69
C LYS A 297 -8.29 27.96 -14.39
N LYS A 298 -9.28 27.63 -15.23
CA LYS A 298 -10.19 28.65 -15.80
C LYS A 298 -11.02 29.32 -14.70
N GLY A 299 -11.52 28.56 -13.73
CA GLY A 299 -12.32 29.10 -12.62
C GLY A 299 -11.53 29.92 -11.59
N GLU A 300 -10.21 29.75 -11.50
CA GLU A 300 -9.35 30.43 -10.52
C GLU A 300 -9.44 31.96 -10.61
N PHE A 301 -9.55 32.52 -11.82
CA PHE A 301 -9.67 33.97 -12.03
C PHE A 301 -11.05 34.54 -11.67
N LEU A 302 -12.07 33.69 -11.56
CA LEU A 302 -13.44 34.09 -11.25
C LEU A 302 -13.76 33.98 -9.74
N ILE A 303 -12.92 33.27 -8.98
CA ILE A 303 -13.12 33.03 -7.54
C ILE A 303 -13.27 34.32 -6.72
N LEU A 304 -12.47 35.34 -7.05
CA LEU A 304 -12.44 36.61 -6.31
C LEU A 304 -13.75 37.39 -6.43
N LYS A 305 -14.59 37.07 -7.41
CA LYS A 305 -15.83 37.79 -7.72
C LYS A 305 -17.09 37.01 -7.37
N SER A 306 -17.05 35.68 -7.43
CA SER A 306 -18.26 34.85 -7.31
C SER A 306 -18.59 34.37 -5.89
N ASN A 307 -17.60 34.25 -4.99
CA ASN A 307 -17.64 33.94 -3.53
C ASN A 307 -18.83 33.14 -2.92
N ALA A 308 -19.56 32.33 -3.68
CA ALA A 308 -20.66 31.53 -3.18
C ALA A 308 -20.12 30.26 -2.51
N ASN A 309 -20.48 30.04 -1.24
CA ASN A 309 -19.94 28.95 -0.42
C ASN A 309 -20.05 27.57 -1.11
N PRO A 310 -21.20 27.20 -1.73
CA PRO A 310 -21.32 25.93 -2.45
C PRO A 310 -20.43 25.76 -3.68
N ALA A 311 -20.17 26.82 -4.44
CA ALA A 311 -19.31 26.72 -5.59
C ALA A 311 -17.83 26.60 -5.18
N LEU A 312 -17.44 27.26 -4.08
CA LEU A 312 -16.10 27.20 -3.51
C LEU A 312 -15.74 25.81 -2.98
N ILE A 313 -16.66 25.12 -2.28
CA ILE A 313 -16.37 23.76 -1.78
C ILE A 313 -16.14 22.79 -2.94
N THR A 314 -16.99 22.81 -3.97
CA THR A 314 -16.85 21.96 -5.16
C THR A 314 -15.53 22.22 -5.86
N TYR A 315 -15.13 23.49 -5.94
CA TYR A 315 -13.86 23.91 -6.52
C TYR A 315 -12.65 23.37 -5.75
N TYR A 316 -12.52 23.67 -4.45
CA TYR A 316 -11.37 23.26 -3.64
C TYR A 316 -11.31 21.74 -3.51
N PHE A 317 -12.46 21.09 -3.37
CA PHE A 317 -12.54 19.64 -3.33
C PHE A 317 -12.07 18.99 -4.65
N SER A 318 -12.51 19.53 -5.80
CA SER A 318 -12.08 19.02 -7.10
C SER A 318 -10.58 19.28 -7.35
N ARG A 319 -10.03 20.41 -6.88
CA ARG A 319 -8.58 20.68 -6.89
C ARG A 319 -7.81 19.65 -6.09
N PHE A 320 -8.28 19.36 -4.89
CA PHE A 320 -7.69 18.34 -4.03
C PHE A 320 -7.67 16.97 -4.70
N ILE A 321 -8.84 16.45 -5.10
CA ILE A 321 -8.97 15.08 -5.61
C ILE A 321 -8.19 14.91 -6.93
N SER A 322 -8.37 15.83 -7.89
CA SER A 322 -7.66 15.73 -9.17
C SER A 322 -6.14 15.71 -9.00
N SER A 323 -5.63 16.50 -8.04
CA SER A 323 -4.20 16.56 -7.76
C SER A 323 -3.71 15.27 -7.10
N ILE A 324 -4.39 14.79 -6.06
CA ILE A 324 -4.01 13.55 -5.37
C ILE A 324 -4.00 12.35 -6.31
N PHE A 325 -5.00 12.21 -7.20
CA PHE A 325 -5.04 11.09 -8.14
C PHE A 325 -4.06 11.21 -9.30
N LEU A 326 -3.78 12.41 -9.82
CA LEU A 326 -2.68 12.59 -10.76
C LEU A 326 -1.33 12.22 -10.15
N MET A 327 -1.15 12.54 -8.87
CA MET A 327 0.00 12.07 -8.12
C MET A 327 -0.04 10.55 -8.03
N TYR A 328 -1.08 9.89 -7.54
CA TYR A 328 -1.14 8.41 -7.49
C TYR A 328 -0.78 7.71 -8.82
N LEU A 329 -1.13 8.31 -9.97
CA LEU A 329 -0.79 7.81 -11.31
C LEU A 329 0.65 8.10 -11.78
N GLY A 330 1.47 8.76 -10.97
CA GLY A 330 2.86 9.04 -11.31
C GLY A 330 3.11 10.37 -12.02
N TYR A 331 2.18 11.32 -11.95
CA TYR A 331 2.25 12.61 -12.65
C TYR A 331 2.43 13.79 -11.69
N SER A 332 3.07 14.86 -12.16
CA SER A 332 3.27 16.08 -11.34
C SER A 332 2.06 17.00 -11.38
N THR A 333 1.76 17.65 -10.26
CA THR A 333 0.66 18.63 -10.12
C THR A 333 1.23 19.98 -9.68
N ARG A 334 1.71 20.78 -10.64
CA ARG A 334 2.26 22.12 -10.36
C ARG A 334 1.13 23.08 -9.95
N GLY A 335 1.31 23.83 -8.86
CA GLY A 335 0.38 24.90 -8.44
C GLY A 335 -0.82 24.46 -7.59
N PHE A 336 -0.76 23.27 -6.98
CA PHE A 336 -1.82 22.76 -6.12
C PHE A 336 -1.27 22.40 -4.75
N ASN A 337 -1.96 22.83 -3.68
CA ASN A 337 -1.67 22.48 -2.29
C ASN A 337 -2.88 21.74 -1.70
N PRO A 338 -2.91 20.40 -1.81
CA PRO A 338 -4.08 19.62 -1.40
C PRO A 338 -4.46 19.85 0.08
N ILE A 339 -3.50 20.06 0.98
CA ILE A 339 -3.80 20.24 2.40
C ILE A 339 -4.56 21.56 2.63
N GLU A 340 -4.12 22.63 1.96
CA GLU A 340 -4.76 23.94 2.06
C GLU A 340 -6.15 23.95 1.43
N ASP A 341 -6.33 23.30 0.28
CA ASP A 341 -7.64 23.13 -0.36
C ASP A 341 -8.62 22.40 0.58
N LEU A 342 -8.14 21.38 1.31
CA LEU A 342 -8.96 20.63 2.25
C LEU A 342 -9.33 21.42 3.50
N ASP A 343 -8.41 22.23 4.04
CA ASP A 343 -8.69 23.12 5.17
C ASP A 343 -9.73 24.18 4.80
N ARG A 344 -9.65 24.74 3.59
CA ARG A 344 -10.69 25.64 3.06
C ARG A 344 -12.06 24.96 2.95
N CYS A 345 -12.10 23.69 2.53
CA CYS A 345 -13.36 22.95 2.52
C CYS A 345 -13.97 22.82 3.93
N VAL A 346 -13.15 22.52 4.94
CA VAL A 346 -13.60 22.39 6.34
C VAL A 346 -14.20 23.69 6.85
N ASP A 347 -13.56 24.83 6.57
CA ASP A 347 -14.03 26.15 7.01
C ASP A 347 -15.39 26.51 6.41
N LEU A 348 -15.71 25.99 5.22
CA LEU A 348 -16.96 26.26 4.52
C LEU A 348 -18.13 25.36 5.00
N ILE A 349 -17.87 24.18 5.59
CA ILE A 349 -18.92 23.20 5.98
C ILE A 349 -20.08 23.82 6.77
N PRO A 350 -19.84 24.64 7.83
CA PRO A 350 -20.93 25.18 8.65
C PRO A 350 -21.86 26.16 7.91
N LEU A 351 -21.49 26.59 6.71
CA LEU A 351 -22.23 27.58 5.91
C LEU A 351 -23.22 26.92 4.93
N PHE A 352 -23.33 25.60 4.93
CA PHE A 352 -24.22 24.84 4.03
C PHE A 352 -25.53 24.48 4.69
N PHE A 353 -26.60 24.43 3.91
CA PHE A 353 -27.90 23.92 4.32
C PHE A 353 -28.56 23.14 3.18
N PRO A 354 -29.42 22.14 3.46
CA PRO A 354 -29.90 21.67 4.77
C PRO A 354 -28.82 20.92 5.59
N LYS A 355 -29.06 20.68 6.89
CA LYS A 355 -28.12 19.95 7.77
C LYS A 355 -27.74 18.55 7.28
N MET A 356 -28.63 17.90 6.52
CA MET A 356 -28.32 16.63 5.85
C MET A 356 -27.13 16.75 4.89
N LEU A 357 -27.04 17.85 4.13
CA LEU A 357 -25.93 18.11 3.23
C LEU A 357 -24.63 18.38 4.02
N ILE A 358 -24.73 19.07 5.16
CA ILE A 358 -23.59 19.24 6.09
C ILE A 358 -23.09 17.89 6.57
N ALA A 359 -23.98 16.94 6.89
CA ALA A 359 -23.61 15.59 7.31
C ALA A 359 -22.85 14.85 6.21
N HIS A 360 -23.35 14.88 4.96
CA HIS A 360 -22.65 14.31 3.81
C HIS A 360 -21.25 14.90 3.62
N LEU A 361 -21.16 16.23 3.57
CA LEU A 361 -19.88 16.92 3.36
C LEU A 361 -18.89 16.63 4.48
N SER A 362 -19.35 16.63 5.74
CA SER A 362 -18.52 16.32 6.91
C SER A 362 -17.96 14.91 6.85
N MET A 363 -18.81 13.91 6.59
CA MET A 363 -18.39 12.51 6.47
C MET A 363 -17.45 12.31 5.29
N PHE A 364 -17.76 12.90 4.14
CA PHE A 364 -16.95 12.75 2.93
C PHE A 364 -15.57 13.40 3.05
N ILE A 365 -15.48 14.59 3.65
CA ILE A 365 -14.21 15.26 3.95
C ILE A 365 -13.43 14.49 5.02
N ALA A 366 -14.10 13.93 6.03
CA ALA A 366 -13.47 13.07 7.01
C ALA A 366 -12.87 11.81 6.36
N ASP A 367 -13.58 11.17 5.42
CA ASP A 367 -13.08 10.02 4.67
C ASP A 367 -11.85 10.37 3.82
N VAL A 368 -11.80 11.57 3.23
CA VAL A 368 -10.60 12.09 2.57
C VAL A 368 -9.41 12.21 3.54
N PHE A 369 -9.62 12.77 4.73
CA PHE A 369 -8.60 12.81 5.77
C PHE A 369 -8.18 11.41 6.24
N ILE A 370 -9.12 10.46 6.34
CA ILE A 370 -8.84 9.05 6.67
C ILE A 370 -7.96 8.41 5.58
N ILE A 371 -8.28 8.62 4.30
CA ILE A 371 -7.46 8.15 3.18
C ILE A 371 -6.05 8.74 3.30
N ALA A 372 -5.92 10.04 3.56
CA ALA A 372 -4.62 10.67 3.79
C ALA A 372 -3.89 10.09 5.02
N ALA A 373 -4.60 9.79 6.12
CA ALA A 373 -4.04 9.21 7.33
C ALA A 373 -3.58 7.76 7.17
N LEU A 374 -4.29 6.96 6.35
CA LEU A 374 -3.88 5.61 5.98
C LEU A 374 -2.66 5.63 5.07
N ASN A 375 -2.54 6.70 4.28
CA ASN A 375 -1.59 6.72 3.21
C ASN A 375 -0.13 6.89 3.72
N PRO A 376 0.75 5.90 3.49
CA PRO A 376 2.16 6.02 3.86
C PRO A 376 2.92 7.10 3.07
N LEU A 377 2.32 7.78 2.09
CA LEU A 377 2.89 8.98 1.45
C LEU A 377 3.28 10.04 2.48
N PHE A 378 2.39 10.28 3.43
CA PHE A 378 2.60 11.32 4.41
C PHE A 378 3.47 10.81 5.57
N PRO A 379 4.38 11.63 6.12
CA PRO A 379 5.11 11.32 7.35
C PRO A 379 4.15 10.90 8.47
N THR A 380 4.59 10.00 9.36
CA THR A 380 3.80 9.52 10.51
C THR A 380 3.17 10.66 11.33
N ALA A 381 3.89 11.79 11.49
CA ALA A 381 3.36 12.96 12.17
C ALA A 381 2.16 13.59 11.44
N GLN A 382 2.26 13.79 10.11
CA GLN A 382 1.16 14.30 9.29
C GLN A 382 -0.02 13.33 9.24
N ARG A 383 0.23 12.02 9.08
CA ARG A 383 -0.82 10.99 9.14
C ARG A 383 -1.60 11.03 10.45
N LYS A 384 -0.91 11.28 11.56
CA LYS A 384 -1.53 11.46 12.88
C LYS A 384 -2.36 12.75 12.94
N ILE A 385 -1.90 13.84 12.32
CA ILE A 385 -2.67 15.10 12.21
C ILE A 385 -3.94 14.86 11.39
N PHE A 386 -3.86 14.21 10.23
CA PHE A 386 -5.04 13.90 9.41
C PHE A 386 -6.04 13.02 10.14
N ALA A 387 -5.57 11.97 10.83
CA ALA A 387 -6.44 11.12 11.64
C ALA A 387 -7.14 11.91 12.77
N LYS A 388 -6.44 12.85 13.40
CA LYS A 388 -7.04 13.73 14.41
C LYS A 388 -8.05 14.69 13.81
N ARG A 389 -7.72 15.37 12.70
CA ARG A 389 -8.63 16.29 12.00
C ARG A 389 -9.92 15.59 11.58
N ALA A 390 -9.84 14.38 11.02
CA ALA A 390 -11.01 13.57 10.71
C ALA A 390 -11.83 13.22 11.96
N LEU A 391 -11.18 12.84 13.05
CA LEU A 391 -11.86 12.54 14.30
C LEU A 391 -12.59 13.76 14.86
N ASP A 392 -11.91 14.91 14.92
CA ASP A 392 -12.47 16.18 15.41
C ASP A 392 -13.66 16.62 14.54
N LEU A 393 -13.58 16.43 13.21
CA LEU A 393 -14.67 16.74 12.29
C LEU A 393 -15.88 15.82 12.50
N ILE A 394 -15.67 14.50 12.61
CA ILE A 394 -16.76 13.55 12.87
C ILE A 394 -17.39 13.80 14.24
N ASP A 395 -16.58 14.04 15.28
CA ASP A 395 -17.08 14.31 16.63
C ASP A 395 -17.92 15.59 16.65
N LEU A 396 -17.46 16.68 15.99
CA LEU A 396 -18.22 17.92 15.86
C LEU A 396 -19.54 17.72 15.11
N ALA A 397 -19.50 17.04 13.95
CA ALA A 397 -20.69 16.76 13.15
C ALA A 397 -21.70 15.90 13.93
N THR A 398 -21.20 14.91 14.68
CA THR A 398 -22.03 14.01 15.51
C THR A 398 -22.75 14.76 16.62
N VAL A 399 -22.14 15.80 17.20
CA VAL A 399 -22.79 16.65 18.22
C VAL A 399 -23.80 17.61 17.58
N LYS A 400 -23.47 18.19 16.43
CA LYS A 400 -24.29 19.24 15.78
C LYS A 400 -25.46 18.71 14.95
N ILE A 401 -25.39 17.46 14.47
CA ILE A 401 -26.34 16.91 13.50
C ILE A 401 -26.97 15.63 14.05
N LEU A 402 -28.21 15.74 14.51
CA LEU A 402 -28.91 14.65 15.20
C LEU A 402 -29.09 13.39 14.33
N ILE A 403 -29.26 13.58 13.01
CA ILE A 403 -29.46 12.48 12.04
C ILE A 403 -28.29 11.49 12.04
N LEU A 404 -27.05 11.93 12.29
CA LEU A 404 -25.88 11.04 12.38
C LEU A 404 -25.96 10.06 13.56
N ASN A 405 -26.83 10.32 14.53
CA ASN A 405 -27.05 9.47 15.71
C ASN A 405 -28.36 8.67 15.63
N ASN A 406 -29.20 8.88 14.62
CA ASN A 406 -30.47 8.18 14.49
C ASN A 406 -30.26 6.85 13.71
N PRO A 407 -30.51 5.68 14.32
CA PRO A 407 -30.40 4.38 13.65
C PRO A 407 -31.36 4.18 12.47
N GLU A 408 -32.44 4.95 12.36
CA GLU A 408 -33.34 4.92 11.19
C GLU A 408 -32.61 5.37 9.91
N TYR A 409 -31.61 6.23 10.04
CA TYR A 409 -30.74 6.67 8.94
C TYR A 409 -29.51 5.77 8.86
N GLN A 410 -29.75 4.48 8.56
CA GLN A 410 -28.78 3.39 8.68
C GLN A 410 -27.44 3.68 7.98
N VAL A 411 -27.46 4.30 6.79
CA VAL A 411 -26.26 4.61 6.01
C VAL A 411 -25.31 5.54 6.80
N PHE A 412 -25.85 6.61 7.37
CA PHE A 412 -25.05 7.55 8.16
C PHE A 412 -24.59 6.96 9.49
N TYR A 413 -25.48 6.27 10.20
CA TYR A 413 -25.13 5.64 11.47
C TYR A 413 -23.96 4.66 11.31
N LEU A 414 -24.04 3.78 10.31
CA LEU A 414 -23.00 2.78 10.03
C LEU A 414 -21.72 3.42 9.47
N SER A 415 -21.83 4.34 8.50
CA SER A 415 -20.68 5.05 7.92
C SER A 415 -19.87 5.76 9.01
N LYS A 416 -20.54 6.52 9.88
CA LYS A 416 -19.92 7.18 11.05
C LYS A 416 -19.16 6.19 11.93
N ASN A 417 -19.82 5.10 12.34
CA ASN A 417 -19.22 4.13 13.23
C ASN A 417 -18.01 3.40 12.59
N VAL A 418 -18.08 3.08 11.30
CA VAL A 418 -16.95 2.51 10.54
C VAL A 418 -15.78 3.49 10.48
N SER A 419 -16.03 4.75 10.12
CA SER A 419 -14.99 5.78 10.04
C SER A 419 -14.35 6.03 11.41
N LEU A 420 -15.13 6.08 12.50
CA LEU A 420 -14.61 6.15 13.87
C LEU A 420 -13.76 4.92 14.24
N CYS A 421 -14.23 3.71 13.94
CA CYS A 421 -13.49 2.48 14.20
C CYS A 421 -12.13 2.48 13.47
N LEU A 422 -12.14 2.85 12.19
CA LEU A 422 -10.95 2.95 11.37
C LEU A 422 -9.98 4.01 11.90
N LEU A 423 -10.47 5.20 12.28
CA LEU A 423 -9.67 6.26 12.87
C LEU A 423 -9.01 5.84 14.18
N TYR A 424 -9.75 5.21 15.10
CA TYR A 424 -9.17 4.69 16.33
C TYR A 424 -8.11 3.62 16.04
N THR A 425 -8.34 2.77 15.04
CA THR A 425 -7.36 1.77 14.61
C THR A 425 -6.08 2.43 14.06
N ILE A 426 -6.21 3.47 13.23
CA ILE A 426 -5.09 4.24 12.67
C ILE A 426 -4.32 4.96 13.77
N LEU A 427 -5.01 5.69 14.65
CA LEU A 427 -4.40 6.41 15.77
C LEU A 427 -3.68 5.44 16.72
N GLY A 428 -4.25 4.25 16.93
CA GLY A 428 -3.60 3.14 17.61
C GLY A 428 -2.29 2.74 16.94
N ASP A 429 -2.31 2.42 15.65
CA ASP A 429 -1.14 1.99 14.86
C ASP A 429 -0.04 3.06 14.79
N LEU A 430 -0.41 4.35 14.79
CA LEU A 430 0.52 5.48 14.75
C LEU A 430 1.02 5.94 16.14
N SER A 431 0.47 5.41 17.23
CA SER A 431 0.87 5.79 18.59
C SER A 431 2.15 5.07 19.04
N LYS A 432 3.03 5.78 19.79
CA LYS A 432 4.25 5.20 20.40
C LYS A 432 3.96 4.46 21.71
N GLU A 433 2.81 4.71 22.32
CA GLU A 433 2.37 4.03 23.54
C GLU A 433 2.12 2.56 23.24
N ASN A 434 2.44 1.68 24.20
CA ASN A 434 2.26 0.24 24.05
C ASN A 434 0.87 -0.09 23.46
N LYS A 435 0.83 -1.12 22.60
CA LYS A 435 -0.33 -1.63 21.83
C LYS A 435 -1.60 -1.98 22.63
N LYS A 436 -1.66 -1.63 23.93
CA LYS A 436 -2.84 -1.52 24.81
C LYS A 436 -3.37 -0.08 24.87
N SER A 437 -3.31 0.69 23.78
CA SER A 437 -3.84 2.05 23.79
C SER A 437 -5.37 2.01 23.93
N LYS A 438 -5.93 3.03 24.60
CA LYS A 438 -7.39 3.26 24.67
C LYS A 438 -8.05 3.23 23.28
N TYR A 439 -7.30 3.57 22.23
CA TYR A 439 -7.77 3.55 20.86
C TYR A 439 -8.05 2.14 20.33
N PHE A 440 -7.18 1.16 20.56
CA PHE A 440 -7.46 -0.22 20.12
C PHE A 440 -8.64 -0.81 20.88
N GLN A 441 -8.80 -0.54 22.18
CA GLN A 441 -9.97 -0.97 22.94
C GLN A 441 -11.28 -0.43 22.36
N LYS A 442 -11.32 0.87 22.05
CA LYS A 442 -12.47 1.49 21.36
C LYS A 442 -12.72 0.87 19.99
N SER A 443 -11.67 0.66 19.20
CA SER A 443 -11.77 0.02 17.88
C SER A 443 -12.37 -1.39 17.99
N TYR A 444 -11.90 -2.23 18.92
CA TYR A 444 -12.47 -3.57 19.11
C TYR A 444 -13.96 -3.55 19.50
N GLN A 445 -14.34 -2.66 20.43
CA GLN A 445 -15.74 -2.52 20.84
C GLN A 445 -16.65 -2.16 19.66
N ILE A 446 -16.23 -1.17 18.87
CA ILE A 446 -17.01 -0.71 17.71
C ILE A 446 -17.00 -1.76 16.59
N PHE A 447 -15.89 -2.45 16.36
CA PHE A 447 -15.78 -3.49 15.32
C PHE A 447 -16.72 -4.68 15.57
N ASP A 448 -16.81 -5.14 16.83
CA ASP A 448 -17.75 -6.20 17.22
C ASP A 448 -19.22 -5.77 17.13
N GLU A 449 -19.50 -4.48 17.26
CA GLU A 449 -20.83 -3.92 17.08
C GLU A 449 -21.20 -3.87 15.58
N ILE A 450 -20.33 -3.28 14.74
CA ILE A 450 -20.56 -3.14 13.29
C ILE A 450 -20.67 -4.50 12.60
N SER A 451 -19.84 -5.47 12.97
CA SER A 451 -19.85 -6.81 12.35
C SER A 451 -21.14 -7.62 12.59
N LYS A 452 -22.00 -7.18 13.52
CA LYS A 452 -23.31 -7.79 13.79
C LYS A 452 -24.44 -7.22 12.92
N TYR A 453 -24.20 -6.10 12.22
CA TYR A 453 -25.20 -5.49 11.36
C TYR A 453 -25.18 -6.14 9.96
N ASP A 454 -26.25 -6.86 9.64
CA ASP A 454 -26.52 -7.41 8.31
C ASP A 454 -27.53 -6.50 7.58
N SER A 455 -27.02 -5.54 6.81
CA SER A 455 -27.85 -4.68 5.95
C SER A 455 -27.56 -5.02 4.48
N PRO A 456 -28.55 -5.52 3.71
CA PRO A 456 -28.36 -5.92 2.31
C PRO A 456 -27.76 -4.82 1.41
N MET A 457 -28.04 -3.53 1.69
CA MET A 457 -27.45 -2.43 0.92
C MET A 457 -25.98 -2.18 1.32
N MET A 458 -25.63 -2.33 2.61
CA MET A 458 -24.25 -2.17 3.09
C MET A 458 -23.35 -3.34 2.71
N VAL A 459 -23.89 -4.56 2.64
CA VAL A 459 -23.20 -5.74 2.08
C VAL A 459 -22.88 -5.56 0.59
N ASN A 460 -23.57 -4.64 -0.10
CA ASN A 460 -23.32 -4.26 -1.49
C ASN A 460 -22.61 -2.89 -1.64
N ASN A 461 -22.04 -2.33 -0.56
CA ASN A 461 -21.28 -1.08 -0.60
C ASN A 461 -19.76 -1.35 -0.56
N TYR A 462 -19.04 -0.97 -1.62
CA TYR A 462 -17.60 -1.16 -1.74
C TYR A 462 -16.80 -0.52 -0.59
N PHE A 463 -17.05 0.77 -0.31
CA PHE A 463 -16.27 1.53 0.67
C PHE A 463 -16.44 0.99 2.09
N TYR A 464 -17.63 0.51 2.43
CA TYR A 464 -17.92 -0.18 3.69
C TYR A 464 -17.09 -1.46 3.83
N LEU A 465 -17.22 -2.38 2.87
CA LEU A 465 -16.51 -3.67 2.89
C LEU A 465 -14.99 -3.50 2.95
N MET A 466 -14.46 -2.57 2.14
CA MET A 466 -13.03 -2.27 2.11
C MET A 466 -12.53 -1.70 3.45
N SER A 467 -13.33 -0.82 4.08
CA SER A 467 -12.97 -0.23 5.38
C SER A 467 -12.95 -1.27 6.50
N ILE A 468 -13.92 -2.18 6.55
CA ILE A 468 -13.94 -3.30 7.51
C ILE A 468 -12.75 -4.23 7.29
N SER A 469 -12.45 -4.58 6.03
CA SER A 469 -11.28 -5.40 5.69
C SER A 469 -9.97 -4.74 6.13
N ARG A 470 -9.84 -3.41 5.95
CA ARG A 470 -8.69 -2.64 6.44
C ARG A 470 -8.59 -2.63 7.96
N ILE A 471 -9.71 -2.46 8.67
CA ILE A 471 -9.74 -2.54 10.15
C ILE A 471 -9.22 -3.91 10.58
N ALA A 472 -9.80 -5.00 10.08
CA ALA A 472 -9.38 -6.36 10.40
C ALA A 472 -7.89 -6.60 10.09
N THR A 473 -7.39 -6.12 8.96
CA THR A 473 -5.96 -6.22 8.59
C THR A 473 -5.05 -5.47 9.56
N LEU A 474 -5.42 -4.25 9.99
CA LEU A 474 -4.66 -3.47 10.96
C LEU A 474 -4.69 -4.09 12.36
N LEU A 475 -5.82 -4.69 12.76
CA LEU A 475 -5.94 -5.47 14.00
C LEU A 475 -5.04 -6.72 13.95
N ALA A 476 -5.01 -7.46 12.83
CA ALA A 476 -4.13 -8.60 12.62
C ALA A 476 -2.64 -8.22 12.73
N LYS A 477 -2.25 -7.09 12.12
CA LYS A 477 -0.88 -6.56 12.21
C LYS A 477 -0.47 -6.28 13.66
N ASN A 478 -1.41 -5.85 14.49
CA ASN A 478 -1.15 -5.41 15.86
C ASN A 478 -1.34 -6.47 16.94
N SER A 479 -2.07 -7.57 16.67
CA SER A 479 -2.15 -8.71 17.60
C SER A 479 -0.78 -9.38 17.82
N LYS A 480 -0.61 -10.05 18.97
CA LYS A 480 0.57 -10.90 19.27
C LYS A 480 0.24 -12.39 19.19
N VAL A 481 -1.03 -12.75 19.27
CA VAL A 481 -1.48 -14.14 19.33
C VAL A 481 -1.66 -14.66 17.91
N LYS A 482 -0.97 -15.76 17.57
CA LYS A 482 -0.99 -16.31 16.21
C LYS A 482 -2.41 -16.66 15.75
N SER A 483 -3.25 -17.25 16.61
CA SER A 483 -4.63 -17.62 16.27
C SER A 483 -5.51 -16.39 15.98
N GLU A 484 -5.43 -15.35 16.82
CA GLU A 484 -6.17 -14.08 16.59
C GLU A 484 -5.76 -13.42 15.26
N LYS A 485 -4.46 -13.42 14.92
CA LYS A 485 -4.01 -12.89 13.63
C LYS A 485 -4.65 -13.62 12.45
N ILE A 486 -4.74 -14.94 12.53
CA ILE A 486 -5.35 -15.77 11.50
C ILE A 486 -6.85 -15.45 11.38
N ASP A 487 -7.57 -15.37 12.50
CA ASP A 487 -8.99 -15.00 12.53
C ASP A 487 -9.24 -13.64 11.86
N TYR A 488 -8.44 -12.62 12.21
CA TYR A 488 -8.58 -11.29 11.59
C TYR A 488 -8.24 -11.29 10.09
N TYR A 489 -7.24 -12.06 9.63
CA TYR A 489 -6.97 -12.17 8.20
C TYR A 489 -8.10 -12.88 7.45
N GLN A 490 -8.71 -13.90 8.06
CA GLN A 490 -9.86 -14.59 7.48
C GLN A 490 -11.05 -13.64 7.35
N ARG A 491 -11.42 -12.92 8.41
CA ARG A 491 -12.47 -11.90 8.37
C ARG A 491 -12.17 -10.82 7.33
N ALA A 492 -10.93 -10.35 7.25
CA ALA A 492 -10.54 -9.36 6.25
C ALA A 492 -10.82 -9.85 4.81
N ILE A 493 -10.58 -11.13 4.51
CA ILE A 493 -10.88 -11.74 3.22
C ILE A 493 -12.38 -11.93 2.99
N GLU A 494 -13.14 -12.32 4.03
CA GLU A 494 -14.60 -12.50 3.95
C GLU A 494 -15.31 -11.23 3.46
N PHE A 495 -14.88 -10.05 3.91
CA PHE A 495 -15.42 -8.76 3.43
C PHE A 495 -14.81 -8.31 2.10
N LEU A 496 -13.54 -8.62 1.83
CA LEU A 496 -12.84 -8.12 0.65
C LEU A 496 -13.24 -8.86 -0.63
N LEU A 497 -13.56 -10.16 -0.56
CA LEU A 497 -13.95 -10.94 -1.74
C LEU A 497 -15.25 -10.45 -2.40
N PRO A 498 -16.36 -10.21 -1.67
CA PRO A 498 -17.55 -9.58 -2.26
C PRO A 498 -17.26 -8.21 -2.87
N SER A 499 -16.39 -7.42 -2.23
CA SER A 499 -16.04 -6.08 -2.69
C SER A 499 -15.38 -6.08 -4.08
N LYS A 500 -14.64 -7.15 -4.45
CA LYS A 500 -13.99 -7.29 -5.77
C LYS A 500 -14.99 -7.21 -6.94
N LYS A 501 -16.23 -7.66 -6.74
CA LYS A 501 -17.32 -7.60 -7.75
C LYS A 501 -17.99 -6.24 -7.85
N LEU A 502 -17.71 -5.34 -6.91
CA LEU A 502 -18.34 -4.01 -6.83
C LEU A 502 -17.40 -2.91 -7.33
N THR A 503 -16.13 -3.25 -7.59
CA THR A 503 -15.08 -2.30 -7.97
C THR A 503 -14.87 -2.17 -9.47
N ILE A 504 -14.54 -0.95 -9.90
CA ILE A 504 -14.09 -0.61 -11.25
C ILE A 504 -12.78 0.20 -11.19
N ALA A 505 -12.07 0.28 -12.32
CA ALA A 505 -10.88 1.12 -12.49
C ALA A 505 -9.83 1.00 -11.38
N PHE A 506 -9.58 2.10 -10.66
CA PHE A 506 -8.52 2.25 -9.65
C PHE A 506 -8.79 1.38 -8.41
N PHE A 507 -10.03 1.34 -7.94
CA PHE A 507 -10.43 0.61 -6.75
C PHE A 507 -10.31 -0.91 -6.91
N HIS A 508 -10.48 -1.41 -8.13
CA HIS A 508 -10.28 -2.83 -8.42
C HIS A 508 -8.83 -3.24 -8.18
N ILE A 509 -7.87 -2.41 -8.63
CA ILE A 509 -6.44 -2.65 -8.44
C ILE A 509 -6.10 -2.70 -6.96
N GLU A 510 -6.55 -1.73 -6.17
CA GLU A 510 -6.30 -1.73 -4.73
C GLU A 510 -6.86 -2.99 -4.04
N THR A 511 -8.04 -3.43 -4.46
CA THR A 511 -8.73 -4.59 -3.90
C THR A 511 -7.98 -5.89 -4.18
N ILE A 512 -7.62 -6.17 -5.44
CA ILE A 512 -6.89 -7.40 -5.80
C ILE A 512 -5.50 -7.47 -5.18
N PHE A 513 -4.78 -6.34 -5.08
CA PHE A 513 -3.49 -6.28 -4.36
C PHE A 513 -3.67 -6.55 -2.87
N SER A 514 -4.70 -5.98 -2.25
CA SER A 514 -5.00 -6.20 -0.83
C SER A 514 -5.35 -7.67 -0.55
N ILE A 515 -6.14 -8.32 -1.43
CA ILE A 515 -6.42 -9.76 -1.35
C ILE A 515 -5.11 -10.56 -1.41
N GLY A 516 -4.25 -10.26 -2.39
CA GLY A 516 -2.95 -10.92 -2.53
C GLY A 516 -2.07 -10.75 -1.30
N GLU A 517 -1.99 -9.55 -0.73
CA GLU A 517 -1.19 -9.26 0.46
C GLU A 517 -1.71 -9.98 1.71
N ILE A 518 -3.02 -9.98 1.94
CA ILE A 518 -3.62 -10.64 3.10
C ILE A 518 -3.43 -12.15 3.01
N TYR A 519 -3.70 -12.77 1.85
CA TYR A 519 -3.43 -14.20 1.67
C TYR A 519 -1.94 -14.53 1.82
N TYR A 520 -1.01 -13.69 1.34
CA TYR A 520 0.42 -13.92 1.53
C TYR A 520 0.78 -13.95 3.02
N LYS A 521 0.31 -12.94 3.78
CA LYS A 521 0.54 -12.83 5.23
C LYS A 521 -0.09 -14.00 5.99
N TRP A 522 -1.32 -14.37 5.64
CA TRP A 522 -2.03 -15.49 6.25
C TRP A 522 -1.34 -16.82 5.93
N GLY A 523 -1.09 -17.14 4.66
CA GLY A 523 -0.46 -18.37 4.22
C GLY A 523 0.95 -18.54 4.79
N THR A 524 1.74 -17.46 4.86
CA THR A 524 3.07 -17.48 5.50
C THR A 524 2.98 -17.73 7.01
N LEU A 525 1.97 -17.16 7.69
CA LEU A 525 1.79 -17.33 9.13
C LEU A 525 1.27 -18.74 9.47
N ALA A 526 0.31 -19.24 8.69
CA ALA A 526 -0.27 -20.57 8.82
C ALA A 526 0.67 -21.68 8.34
N ASN A 527 1.64 -21.36 7.48
CA ASN A 527 2.48 -22.31 6.74
C ASN A 527 1.65 -23.22 5.84
N ASP A 528 0.75 -22.62 5.06
CA ASP A 528 -0.25 -23.29 4.22
C ASP A 528 -0.06 -22.92 2.75
N ASP A 529 0.31 -23.91 1.93
CA ASP A 529 0.56 -23.74 0.48
C ASP A 529 -0.72 -23.42 -0.31
N GLU A 530 -1.89 -23.93 0.10
CA GLU A 530 -3.16 -23.64 -0.59
C GLU A 530 -3.55 -22.17 -0.43
N ILE A 531 -3.27 -21.59 0.74
CA ILE A 531 -3.47 -20.15 0.97
C ILE A 531 -2.43 -19.32 0.17
N LEU A 532 -1.18 -19.79 0.08
CA LEU A 532 -0.17 -19.14 -0.77
C LEU A 532 -0.53 -19.19 -2.27
N LYS A 533 -1.15 -20.28 -2.75
CA LYS A 533 -1.70 -20.36 -4.11
C LYS A 533 -2.82 -19.35 -4.33
N LYS A 534 -3.70 -19.11 -3.35
CA LYS A 534 -4.71 -18.04 -3.45
C LYS A 534 -4.08 -16.65 -3.54
N SER A 535 -2.98 -16.42 -2.81
CA SER A 535 -2.19 -15.19 -2.94
C SER A 535 -1.58 -15.05 -4.34
N TYR A 536 -1.01 -16.13 -4.88
CA TYR A 536 -0.47 -16.16 -6.23
C TYR A 536 -1.53 -15.77 -7.26
N LEU A 537 -2.71 -16.40 -7.21
CA LEU A 537 -3.81 -16.13 -8.14
C LEU A 537 -4.25 -14.66 -8.08
N ALA A 538 -4.36 -14.07 -6.88
CA ALA A 538 -4.75 -12.67 -6.74
C ALA A 538 -3.74 -11.69 -7.38
N TYR A 539 -2.43 -11.95 -7.26
CA TYR A 539 -1.40 -11.14 -7.91
C TYR A 539 -1.29 -11.43 -9.41
N PHE A 540 -1.57 -12.65 -9.86
CA PHE A 540 -1.68 -13.00 -11.27
C PHE A 540 -2.84 -12.23 -11.93
N ASP A 541 -4.04 -12.26 -11.34
CA ASP A 541 -5.19 -11.45 -11.76
C ASP A 541 -4.81 -9.96 -11.83
N ALA A 542 -4.02 -9.47 -10.85
CA ALA A 542 -3.56 -8.09 -10.82
C ALA A 542 -2.63 -7.75 -11.98
N ILE A 543 -1.75 -8.66 -12.39
CA ILE A 543 -0.87 -8.49 -13.55
C ILE A 543 -1.70 -8.41 -14.82
N GLU A 544 -2.63 -9.36 -15.03
CA GLU A 544 -3.48 -9.39 -16.22
C GLU A 544 -4.31 -8.10 -16.35
N TYR A 545 -4.90 -7.66 -15.24
CA TYR A 545 -5.68 -6.43 -15.20
C TYR A 545 -4.82 -5.19 -15.47
N CYS A 546 -3.69 -5.04 -14.76
CA CYS A 546 -2.86 -3.85 -14.82
C CYS A 546 -2.11 -3.70 -16.14
N LYS A 547 -1.58 -4.80 -16.70
CA LYS A 547 -0.73 -4.79 -17.90
C LYS A 547 -1.48 -4.22 -19.11
N ASN A 548 -2.72 -4.67 -19.32
CA ASN A 548 -3.55 -4.22 -20.44
C ASN A 548 -4.01 -2.75 -20.30
N LYS A 549 -3.92 -2.18 -19.10
CA LYS A 549 -4.40 -0.84 -18.75
C LYS A 549 -3.26 0.18 -18.56
N GLY A 550 -2.01 -0.26 -18.76
CA GLY A 550 -0.81 0.58 -18.75
C GLY A 550 -0.10 0.71 -17.40
N TYR A 551 -0.62 0.15 -16.31
CA TYR A 551 -0.05 0.32 -14.95
C TYR A 551 1.23 -0.52 -14.72
N HIS A 552 2.26 -0.29 -15.54
CA HIS A 552 3.47 -1.11 -15.57
C HIS A 552 4.28 -1.07 -14.27
N ASN A 553 4.24 0.04 -13.52
CA ASN A 553 4.81 0.14 -12.17
C ASN A 553 4.11 -0.82 -11.19
N LEU A 554 2.79 -0.97 -11.30
CA LEU A 554 2.03 -1.89 -10.47
C LEU A 554 2.23 -3.33 -10.90
N VAL A 555 2.31 -3.60 -12.21
CA VAL A 555 2.71 -4.92 -12.74
C VAL A 555 4.06 -5.36 -12.16
N GLY A 556 5.06 -4.45 -12.15
CA GLY A 556 6.35 -4.72 -11.52
C GLY A 556 6.22 -5.07 -10.03
N SER A 557 5.38 -4.33 -9.29
CA SER A 557 5.09 -4.62 -7.89
C SER A 557 4.41 -5.98 -7.66
N ALA A 558 3.50 -6.39 -8.55
CA ALA A 558 2.84 -7.69 -8.47
C ALA A 558 3.82 -8.83 -8.73
N TYR A 559 4.69 -8.70 -9.74
CA TYR A 559 5.74 -9.68 -10.02
C TYR A 559 6.73 -9.86 -8.86
N ILE A 560 7.11 -8.80 -8.14
CA ILE A 560 7.92 -8.92 -6.91
C ILE A 560 7.20 -9.79 -5.87
N ASN A 561 5.89 -9.61 -5.71
CA ASN A 561 5.13 -10.40 -4.73
C ASN A 561 4.94 -11.85 -5.20
N LEU A 562 4.75 -12.11 -6.50
CA LEU A 562 4.81 -13.46 -7.05
C LEU A 562 6.16 -14.12 -6.81
N ALA A 563 7.28 -13.40 -7.03
CA ALA A 563 8.61 -13.94 -6.76
C ALA A 563 8.77 -14.38 -5.30
N LYS A 564 8.27 -13.57 -4.36
CA LYS A 564 8.26 -13.91 -2.94
C LYS A 564 7.34 -15.07 -2.59
N ILE A 565 6.24 -15.27 -3.31
CA ILE A 565 5.34 -16.42 -3.12
C ILE A 565 6.03 -17.69 -3.63
N GLU A 566 6.62 -17.65 -4.82
CA GLU A 566 7.35 -18.76 -5.41
C GLU A 566 8.57 -19.17 -4.57
N ASP A 567 9.35 -18.21 -4.06
CA ASP A 567 10.43 -18.49 -3.10
C ASP A 567 9.90 -19.22 -1.85
N ARG A 568 8.78 -18.76 -1.27
CA ARG A 568 8.17 -19.41 -0.09
C ARG A 568 7.71 -20.84 -0.37
N ARG A 569 7.36 -21.13 -1.62
CA ARG A 569 6.95 -22.45 -2.10
C ARG A 569 8.14 -23.31 -2.54
N GLY A 570 9.37 -22.78 -2.50
CA GLY A 570 10.61 -23.46 -2.90
C GLY A 570 10.89 -23.43 -4.41
N ASN A 571 10.15 -22.63 -5.18
CA ASN A 571 10.25 -22.56 -6.63
C ASN A 571 11.20 -21.43 -7.07
N PHE A 572 12.47 -21.53 -6.70
CA PHE A 572 13.45 -20.43 -6.85
C PHE A 572 13.70 -20.01 -8.30
N LEU A 573 13.63 -20.94 -9.27
CA LEU A 573 13.75 -20.59 -10.69
C LEU A 573 12.61 -19.66 -11.14
N SER A 574 11.37 -20.01 -10.79
CA SER A 574 10.20 -19.17 -11.08
C SER A 574 10.23 -17.86 -10.29
N ALA A 575 10.79 -17.85 -9.08
CA ALA A 575 11.03 -16.62 -8.32
C ALA A 575 12.01 -15.69 -9.06
N ALA A 576 13.13 -16.22 -9.57
CA ALA A 576 14.09 -15.47 -10.37
C ALA A 576 13.43 -14.86 -11.62
N GLU A 577 12.68 -15.66 -12.39
CA GLU A 577 11.96 -15.21 -13.58
C GLU A 577 10.97 -14.08 -13.27
N ASN A 578 10.25 -14.17 -12.15
CA ASN A 578 9.35 -13.11 -11.72
C ASN A 578 10.08 -11.81 -11.37
N TYR A 579 11.26 -11.85 -10.74
CA TYR A 579 12.07 -10.64 -10.55
C TYR A 579 12.51 -10.01 -11.87
N LYS A 580 12.86 -10.83 -12.88
CA LYS A 580 13.18 -10.34 -14.22
C LYS A 580 11.96 -9.66 -14.87
N ASN A 581 10.80 -10.30 -14.82
CA ASN A 581 9.54 -9.72 -15.32
C ASN A 581 9.19 -8.40 -14.61
N ALA A 582 9.51 -8.28 -13.32
CA ALA A 582 9.35 -7.04 -12.59
C ALA A 582 10.25 -5.92 -13.13
N ILE A 583 11.53 -6.21 -13.39
CA ILE A 583 12.49 -5.26 -13.96
C ILE A 583 12.01 -4.77 -15.34
N ASP A 584 11.60 -5.69 -16.22
CA ASP A 584 11.11 -5.38 -17.57
C ASP A 584 9.85 -4.50 -17.52
N SER A 585 8.96 -4.76 -16.56
CA SER A 585 7.77 -3.94 -16.34
C SER A 585 8.12 -2.55 -15.84
N PHE A 586 9.12 -2.43 -14.96
CA PHE A 586 9.59 -1.13 -14.50
C PHE A 586 10.29 -0.31 -15.59
N ASP A 587 10.97 -0.96 -16.53
CA ASP A 587 11.49 -0.30 -17.74
C ASP A 587 10.36 0.36 -18.53
N GLN A 588 9.26 -0.35 -18.76
CA GLN A 588 8.08 0.22 -19.43
C GLN A 588 7.45 1.36 -18.62
N ALA A 589 7.42 1.25 -17.29
CA ALA A 589 6.88 2.28 -16.43
C ALA A 589 7.67 3.60 -16.54
N ILE A 590 9.00 3.55 -16.49
CA ILE A 590 9.88 4.73 -16.52
C ILE A 590 9.68 5.55 -17.81
N LEU A 591 9.35 4.92 -18.93
CA LEU A 591 9.10 5.60 -20.21
C LEU A 591 7.90 6.55 -20.18
N THR A 592 6.98 6.38 -19.23
CA THR A 592 5.69 7.09 -19.23
C THR A 592 5.45 7.97 -18.00
N LEU A 593 6.16 7.70 -16.90
CA LEU A 593 6.09 8.48 -15.66
C LEU A 593 6.72 9.86 -15.84
N THR A 594 6.04 10.92 -15.40
CA THR A 594 6.59 12.28 -15.45
C THR A 594 7.09 12.76 -14.09
N TYR A 595 6.75 12.07 -13.01
CA TYR A 595 7.23 12.41 -11.68
C TYR A 595 8.63 11.81 -11.42
N THR A 596 9.64 12.67 -11.50
CA THR A 596 11.06 12.30 -11.53
C THR A 596 11.54 11.55 -10.29
N LYS A 597 11.00 11.83 -9.09
CA LYS A 597 11.42 11.13 -7.86
C LYS A 597 10.97 9.65 -7.86
N LEU A 598 9.77 9.34 -8.36
CA LEU A 598 9.32 7.95 -8.48
C LEU A 598 10.13 7.21 -9.54
N SER A 599 10.42 7.83 -10.69
CA SER A 599 11.28 7.22 -11.72
C SER A 599 12.66 6.86 -11.15
N LYS A 600 13.33 7.80 -10.45
CA LYS A 600 14.62 7.54 -9.78
C LYS A 600 14.53 6.44 -8.70
N LYS A 601 13.42 6.37 -7.96
CA LYS A 601 13.19 5.31 -6.97
C LYS A 601 13.04 3.95 -7.65
N ILE A 602 12.31 3.88 -8.77
CA ILE A 602 12.15 2.66 -9.56
C ILE A 602 13.50 2.23 -10.14
N GLU A 603 14.32 3.14 -10.66
CA GLU A 603 15.67 2.83 -11.16
C GLU A 603 16.53 2.15 -10.08
N LYS A 604 16.60 2.74 -8.87
CA LYS A 604 17.31 2.13 -7.74
C LYS A 604 16.74 0.76 -7.35
N LEU A 605 15.41 0.63 -7.35
CA LEU A 605 14.76 -0.62 -7.04
C LEU A 605 15.12 -1.69 -8.07
N LYS A 606 15.16 -1.38 -9.37
CA LYS A 606 15.55 -2.34 -10.40
C LYS A 606 16.93 -2.94 -10.14
N ASP A 607 17.89 -2.15 -9.69
CA ASP A 607 19.23 -2.67 -9.35
C ASP A 607 19.19 -3.62 -8.15
N TYR A 608 18.38 -3.32 -7.14
CA TYR A 608 18.12 -4.26 -6.04
C TYR A 608 17.46 -5.55 -6.53
N LEU A 609 16.50 -5.46 -7.47
CA LEU A 609 15.83 -6.63 -8.05
C LEU A 609 16.76 -7.47 -8.92
N LYS A 610 17.77 -6.87 -9.58
CA LYS A 610 18.82 -7.63 -10.29
C LYS A 610 19.60 -8.50 -9.32
N ALA A 611 19.98 -7.97 -8.15
CA ALA A 611 20.62 -8.77 -7.12
C ALA A 611 19.72 -9.92 -6.64
N TRP A 612 18.42 -9.67 -6.46
CA TRP A 612 17.47 -10.71 -6.05
C TRP A 612 17.19 -11.78 -7.11
N ASN A 613 17.13 -11.39 -8.39
CA ASN A 613 17.08 -12.33 -9.49
C ASN A 613 18.28 -13.30 -9.44
N LEU A 614 19.49 -12.79 -9.22
CA LEU A 614 20.69 -13.60 -9.07
C LEU A 614 20.65 -14.48 -7.81
N ILE A 615 20.22 -13.94 -6.66
CA ILE A 615 20.07 -14.71 -5.41
C ILE A 615 19.15 -15.92 -5.62
N GLU A 616 18.01 -15.73 -6.28
CA GLU A 616 17.08 -16.84 -6.56
C GLU A 616 17.65 -17.85 -7.57
N TYR A 617 18.40 -17.39 -8.57
CA TYR A 617 19.15 -18.31 -9.44
C TYR A 617 20.19 -19.11 -8.66
N ALA A 618 20.93 -18.47 -7.75
CA ALA A 618 21.92 -19.14 -6.91
C ALA A 618 21.28 -20.21 -6.03
N LYS A 619 20.13 -19.93 -5.40
CA LYS A 619 19.33 -20.94 -4.68
C LYS A 619 18.87 -22.08 -5.60
N SER A 620 18.46 -21.79 -6.83
CA SER A 620 18.10 -22.83 -7.80
C SER A 620 19.30 -23.70 -8.19
N TYR A 621 20.50 -23.14 -8.32
CA TYR A 621 21.72 -23.91 -8.57
C TYR A 621 22.14 -24.73 -7.35
N HIS A 622 21.98 -24.18 -6.14
CA HIS A 622 22.22 -24.87 -4.88
C HIS A 622 21.39 -26.14 -4.73
N ILE A 623 20.07 -26.06 -4.96
CA ILE A 623 19.19 -27.25 -4.91
C ILE A 623 19.60 -28.30 -5.95
N LYS A 624 20.14 -27.89 -7.11
CA LYS A 624 20.64 -28.79 -8.15
C LYS A 624 22.08 -29.26 -7.87
N GLU A 625 22.65 -28.87 -6.73
CA GLU A 625 24.02 -29.12 -6.31
C GLU A 625 25.10 -28.66 -7.32
N ASP A 626 24.81 -27.60 -8.09
CA ASP A 626 25.76 -26.89 -8.97
C ASP A 626 26.40 -25.74 -8.19
N TYR A 627 27.12 -26.11 -7.14
CA TYR A 627 27.65 -25.19 -6.13
C TYR A 627 28.65 -24.17 -6.70
N ASN A 628 29.40 -24.53 -7.76
CA ASN A 628 30.31 -23.57 -8.42
C ASN A 628 29.54 -22.43 -9.09
N LYS A 629 28.42 -22.72 -9.77
CA LYS A 629 27.57 -21.66 -10.33
C LYS A 629 26.88 -20.87 -9.23
N ALA A 630 26.35 -21.53 -8.21
CA ALA A 630 25.73 -20.87 -7.06
C ALA A 630 26.69 -19.87 -6.39
N GLN A 631 27.95 -20.27 -6.16
CA GLN A 631 29.01 -19.41 -5.63
C GLN A 631 29.16 -18.13 -6.46
N VAL A 632 29.48 -18.27 -7.76
CA VAL A 632 29.74 -17.12 -8.64
C VAL A 632 28.52 -16.19 -8.70
N THR A 633 27.32 -16.76 -8.75
CA THR A 633 26.07 -15.99 -8.77
C THR A 633 25.83 -15.23 -7.46
N TYR A 634 26.10 -15.83 -6.29
CA TYR A 634 26.02 -15.11 -5.01
C TYR A 634 27.06 -14.00 -4.87
N GLU A 635 28.29 -14.20 -5.35
CA GLU A 635 29.34 -13.17 -5.37
C GLU A 635 28.92 -11.97 -6.22
N GLU A 636 28.29 -12.22 -7.37
CA GLU A 636 27.76 -11.17 -8.23
C GLU A 636 26.61 -10.40 -7.56
N ALA A 637 25.65 -11.10 -6.96
CA ALA A 637 24.56 -10.46 -6.23
C ALA A 637 25.08 -9.61 -5.06
N SER A 638 26.03 -10.13 -4.29
CA SER A 638 26.67 -9.40 -3.18
C SER A 638 27.36 -8.12 -3.67
N ARG A 639 28.06 -8.17 -4.81
CA ARG A 639 28.70 -7.00 -5.42
C ARG A 639 27.70 -5.90 -5.79
N ILE A 640 26.55 -6.28 -6.35
CA ILE A 640 25.48 -5.32 -6.66
C ILE A 640 24.95 -4.69 -5.37
N LEU A 641 24.61 -5.51 -4.36
CA LEU A 641 24.09 -5.03 -3.08
C LEU A 641 25.06 -4.08 -2.37
N LYS A 642 26.37 -4.36 -2.41
CA LYS A 642 27.42 -3.52 -1.82
C LYS A 642 27.43 -2.09 -2.39
N ASN A 643 27.04 -1.93 -3.66
CA ASN A 643 26.99 -0.62 -4.32
C ASN A 643 25.66 0.13 -4.09
N LEU A 644 24.69 -0.49 -3.42
CA LEU A 644 23.39 0.10 -3.12
C LEU A 644 23.34 0.53 -1.66
N HIS A 645 23.52 1.82 -1.37
CA HIS A 645 23.61 2.35 0.00
C HIS A 645 22.44 1.92 0.94
N GLU A 646 21.21 1.81 0.41
CA GLU A 646 20.04 1.37 1.19
C GLU A 646 20.07 -0.13 1.54
N TYR A 647 20.84 -0.96 0.82
CA TYR A 647 20.85 -2.42 0.92
C TYR A 647 22.26 -3.00 1.15
N GLU A 648 23.29 -2.17 1.29
CA GLU A 648 24.69 -2.57 1.44
C GLU A 648 24.92 -3.52 2.62
N PHE A 649 24.08 -3.42 3.66
CA PHE A 649 24.11 -4.29 4.84
C PHE A 649 23.75 -5.75 4.52
N GLU A 650 23.09 -6.04 3.39
CA GLU A 650 22.77 -7.40 2.96
C GLU A 650 23.97 -8.07 2.24
N ALA A 651 24.93 -7.29 1.73
CA ALA A 651 26.02 -7.81 0.92
C ALA A 651 26.92 -8.83 1.66
N PRO A 652 27.34 -8.60 2.93
CA PRO A 652 28.16 -9.57 3.68
C PRO A 652 27.51 -10.94 3.78
N PHE A 653 26.19 -10.98 4.03
CA PHE A 653 25.43 -12.23 4.13
C PHE A 653 25.51 -13.07 2.85
N TYR A 654 25.35 -12.43 1.68
CA TYR A 654 25.42 -13.14 0.40
C TYR A 654 26.84 -13.46 -0.06
N SER A 655 27.86 -12.68 0.35
CA SER A 655 29.25 -13.07 0.13
C SER A 655 29.64 -14.29 0.98
N THR A 656 29.15 -14.39 2.22
CA THR A 656 29.39 -15.58 3.05
C THR A 656 28.67 -16.81 2.50
N TRP A 657 27.48 -16.64 1.92
CA TRP A 657 26.82 -17.70 1.16
C TRP A 657 27.69 -18.28 0.06
N ALA A 658 28.40 -17.45 -0.71
CA ALA A 658 29.32 -17.95 -1.72
C ALA A 658 30.45 -18.82 -1.14
N ILE A 659 30.97 -18.46 0.04
CA ILE A 659 31.97 -19.27 0.76
C ILE A 659 31.38 -20.61 1.21
N LEU A 660 30.13 -20.61 1.68
CA LEU A 660 29.40 -21.83 2.01
C LEU A 660 29.22 -22.74 0.78
N GLU A 661 28.83 -22.19 -0.38
CA GLU A 661 28.73 -22.98 -1.62
C GLU A 661 30.07 -23.62 -2.00
N LYS A 662 31.18 -22.90 -1.83
CA LYS A 662 32.51 -23.46 -2.03
C LYS A 662 32.81 -24.61 -1.07
N ALA A 663 32.40 -24.51 0.20
CA ALA A 663 32.57 -25.58 1.18
C ALA A 663 31.74 -26.82 0.82
N GLU A 664 30.52 -26.64 0.32
CA GLU A 664 29.65 -27.72 -0.17
C GLU A 664 30.25 -28.41 -1.42
N ASP A 665 30.79 -27.64 -2.37
CA ASP A 665 31.49 -28.18 -3.54
C ASP A 665 32.72 -29.03 -3.16
N LEU A 666 33.54 -28.54 -2.22
CA LEU A 666 34.70 -29.26 -1.71
C LEU A 666 34.29 -30.55 -0.97
N SER A 667 33.23 -30.50 -0.16
CA SER A 667 32.69 -31.66 0.53
C SER A 667 32.17 -32.70 -0.47
N LYS A 668 31.41 -32.28 -1.49
CA LYS A 668 30.90 -33.13 -2.57
C LYS A 668 32.03 -33.81 -3.36
N LYS A 669 33.17 -33.13 -3.52
CA LYS A 669 34.39 -33.67 -4.15
C LYS A 669 35.26 -34.52 -3.21
N ASN A 670 34.78 -34.85 -2.01
CA ASN A 670 35.49 -35.59 -0.96
C ASN A 670 36.82 -34.93 -0.51
N LYS A 671 36.95 -33.62 -0.67
CA LYS A 671 38.11 -32.85 -0.19
C LYS A 671 37.89 -32.40 1.26
N HIS A 672 37.71 -33.36 2.17
CA HIS A 672 37.23 -33.13 3.54
C HIS A 672 38.06 -32.10 4.33
N GLN A 673 39.39 -32.10 4.18
CA GLN A 673 40.26 -31.15 4.86
C GLN A 673 40.05 -29.71 4.37
N GLU A 674 39.98 -29.50 3.05
CA GLU A 674 39.70 -28.19 2.45
C GLU A 674 38.26 -27.74 2.77
N ALA A 675 37.30 -28.68 2.74
CA ALA A 675 35.91 -28.43 3.09
C ALA A 675 35.76 -27.99 4.55
N ALA A 676 36.35 -28.72 5.50
CA ALA A 676 36.34 -28.36 6.93
C ALA A 676 36.93 -26.97 7.16
N ALA A 677 38.08 -26.67 6.57
CA ALA A 677 38.69 -25.34 6.67
C ALA A 677 37.76 -24.24 6.11
N THR A 678 37.10 -24.50 4.97
CA THR A 678 36.19 -23.54 4.35
C THR A 678 34.89 -23.35 5.15
N TYR A 679 34.34 -24.41 5.75
CA TYR A 679 33.20 -24.32 6.67
C TYR A 679 33.52 -23.48 7.91
N LEU A 680 34.74 -23.61 8.45
CA LEU A 680 35.18 -22.81 9.60
C LEU A 680 35.27 -21.33 9.24
N VAL A 681 35.75 -21.00 8.03
CA VAL A 681 35.74 -19.62 7.51
C VAL A 681 34.30 -19.12 7.35
N ALA A 682 33.43 -19.89 6.71
CA ALA A 682 32.02 -19.50 6.55
C ALA A 682 31.32 -19.31 7.90
N GLN A 683 31.60 -20.15 8.89
CA GLN A 683 31.10 -19.99 10.25
C GLN A 683 31.52 -18.64 10.85
N SER A 684 32.81 -18.31 10.79
CA SER A 684 33.34 -17.02 11.29
C SER A 684 32.68 -15.84 10.60
N ASP A 685 32.62 -15.86 9.27
CA ASP A 685 32.08 -14.78 8.47
C ASP A 685 30.57 -14.57 8.66
N PHE A 686 29.80 -15.64 8.96
CA PHE A 686 28.39 -15.50 9.35
C PHE A 686 28.26 -14.87 10.74
N GLY A 687 29.17 -15.20 11.67
CA GLY A 687 29.27 -14.52 12.97
C GLY A 687 29.54 -13.02 12.81
N ASP A 688 30.53 -12.65 12.01
CA ASP A 688 30.85 -11.26 11.69
C ASP A 688 29.67 -10.54 11.00
N THR A 689 28.98 -11.25 10.09
CA THR A 689 27.75 -10.74 9.45
C THR A 689 26.66 -10.44 10.48
N VAL A 690 26.48 -11.30 11.49
CA VAL A 690 25.53 -11.04 12.59
C VAL A 690 25.90 -9.76 13.34
N GLU A 691 27.18 -9.52 13.62
CA GLU A 691 27.65 -8.30 14.28
C GLU A 691 27.40 -7.05 13.43
N ILE A 692 27.74 -7.10 12.13
CA ILE A 692 27.49 -6.02 11.17
C ILE A 692 25.99 -5.70 11.09
N LEU A 693 25.14 -6.72 11.01
CA LEU A 693 23.69 -6.55 10.95
C LEU A 693 23.13 -5.99 12.26
N ASN A 694 23.61 -6.43 13.43
CA ASN A 694 23.21 -5.86 14.73
C ASN A 694 23.59 -4.38 14.86
N SER A 695 24.80 -4.02 14.42
CA SER A 695 25.24 -2.62 14.37
C SER A 695 24.33 -1.78 13.49
N ASN A 696 23.96 -2.28 12.30
CA ASN A 696 23.02 -1.62 11.40
C ASN A 696 21.60 -1.53 12.00
N LEU A 697 21.11 -2.57 12.67
CA LEU A 697 19.78 -2.61 13.29
C LEU A 697 19.57 -1.44 14.27
N SER A 698 20.60 -1.10 15.04
CA SER A 698 20.58 0.01 16.01
C SER A 698 20.48 1.39 15.34
N LYS A 699 21.06 1.54 14.14
CA LYS A 699 21.15 2.79 13.38
C LYS A 699 19.90 3.08 12.55
N ARG A 700 19.11 2.07 12.18
CA ARG A 700 17.92 2.24 11.33
C ARG A 700 16.74 2.85 12.11
N LYS A 701 15.97 3.69 11.41
CA LYS A 701 14.81 4.40 12.00
C LYS A 701 13.50 3.66 11.74
N THR A 702 13.33 3.03 10.58
CA THR A 702 12.02 2.47 10.20
C THR A 702 11.82 1.04 10.73
N LEU A 703 10.57 0.70 11.09
CA LEU A 703 10.21 -0.64 11.56
C LEU A 703 10.48 -1.70 10.49
N ARG A 704 10.21 -1.37 9.21
CA ARG A 704 10.38 -2.29 8.08
C ARG A 704 11.84 -2.68 7.87
N GLU A 705 12.76 -1.72 7.90
CA GLU A 705 14.19 -2.01 7.81
C GLU A 705 14.65 -2.87 9.00
N LYS A 706 14.16 -2.58 10.21
CA LYS A 706 14.47 -3.37 11.40
C LYS A 706 13.97 -4.80 11.29
N GLU A 707 12.75 -5.01 10.81
CA GLU A 707 12.20 -6.35 10.57
C GLU A 707 13.02 -7.12 9.53
N ARG A 708 13.47 -6.45 8.45
CA ARG A 708 14.33 -7.05 7.42
C ARG A 708 15.67 -7.48 7.99
N ILE A 709 16.36 -6.58 8.69
CA ILE A 709 17.66 -6.86 9.32
C ILE A 709 17.51 -7.99 10.36
N SER A 710 16.44 -7.98 11.16
CA SER A 710 16.19 -9.03 12.16
C SER A 710 16.02 -10.42 11.53
N LYS A 711 15.33 -10.51 10.38
CA LYS A 711 15.20 -11.77 9.63
C LYS A 711 16.54 -12.27 9.10
N LEU A 712 17.38 -11.37 8.59
CA LEU A 712 18.73 -11.72 8.12
C LEU A 712 19.65 -12.14 9.26
N ILE A 713 19.58 -11.49 10.44
CA ILE A 713 20.31 -11.92 11.63
C ILE A 713 19.92 -13.34 12.01
N GLN A 714 18.62 -13.65 12.01
CA GLN A 714 18.15 -14.99 12.30
C GLN A 714 18.66 -16.00 11.27
N ALA A 715 18.60 -15.67 9.98
CA ALA A 715 19.12 -16.52 8.92
C ALA A 715 20.63 -16.73 9.07
N ALA A 716 21.41 -15.68 9.36
CA ALA A 716 22.86 -15.77 9.55
C ALA A 716 23.24 -16.68 10.73
N LYS A 717 22.56 -16.57 11.86
CA LYS A 717 22.77 -17.47 13.03
C LYS A 717 22.46 -18.93 12.70
N ILE A 718 21.40 -19.17 11.92
CA ILE A 718 21.05 -20.51 11.45
C ILE A 718 22.17 -21.06 10.55
N ARG A 719 22.69 -20.24 9.64
CA ARG A 719 23.78 -20.63 8.72
C ARG A 719 25.11 -20.83 9.44
N GLU A 720 25.45 -19.99 10.41
CA GLU A 720 26.60 -20.16 11.29
C GLU A 720 26.55 -21.52 12.01
N THR A 721 25.40 -21.84 12.60
CA THR A 721 25.17 -23.11 13.29
C THR A 721 25.31 -24.30 12.33
N TYR A 722 24.77 -24.18 11.11
CA TYR A 722 24.91 -25.19 10.05
C TYR A 722 26.38 -25.38 9.64
N CYS A 723 27.13 -24.29 9.41
CA CYS A 723 28.55 -24.35 9.07
C CYS A 723 29.35 -25.02 10.20
N SER A 724 29.04 -24.71 11.45
CA SER A 724 29.66 -25.36 12.62
C SER A 724 29.34 -26.87 12.67
N ALA A 725 28.10 -27.25 12.38
CA ALA A 725 27.71 -28.66 12.31
C ALA A 725 28.46 -29.41 11.20
N ARG A 726 28.56 -28.81 10.00
CA ARG A 726 29.32 -29.37 8.88
C ARG A 726 30.83 -29.43 9.15
N TYR A 727 31.41 -28.42 9.79
CA TYR A 727 32.81 -28.44 10.21
C TYR A 727 33.10 -29.63 11.13
N ASN A 728 32.29 -29.83 12.17
CA ASN A 728 32.44 -30.95 13.09
C ASN A 728 32.26 -32.29 12.37
N LEU A 729 31.30 -32.37 11.44
CA LEU A 729 31.05 -33.56 10.64
C LEU A 729 32.27 -33.92 9.78
N GLU A 730 32.78 -32.99 8.97
CA GLU A 730 33.96 -33.22 8.11
C GLU A 730 35.21 -33.53 8.92
N THR A 731 35.40 -32.86 10.06
CA THR A 731 36.55 -33.12 10.96
C THR A 731 36.44 -34.51 11.60
N GLY A 732 35.24 -34.93 12.00
CA GLY A 732 34.99 -36.26 12.53
C GLY A 732 35.38 -37.36 11.55
N ARG A 733 35.11 -37.15 10.25
CA ARG A 733 35.53 -38.07 9.17
C ARG A 733 37.04 -38.15 9.02
N LEU A 734 37.74 -37.01 9.10
CA LEU A 734 39.20 -37.00 9.04
C LEU A 734 39.83 -37.77 10.21
N GLU A 735 39.27 -37.64 11.41
CA GLU A 735 39.75 -38.37 12.59
C GLU A 735 39.39 -39.86 12.54
N SER A 736 38.19 -40.20 12.06
CA SER A 736 37.79 -41.58 11.80
C SER A 736 38.74 -42.27 10.81
N LYS A 737 39.09 -41.61 9.70
CA LYS A 737 40.07 -42.11 8.73
C LYS A 737 41.48 -42.33 9.31
N LYS A 738 41.84 -41.61 10.38
CA LYS A 738 43.12 -41.81 11.08
C LYS A 738 43.06 -42.95 12.11
N GLY A 739 41.88 -43.55 12.34
CA GLY A 739 41.64 -44.54 13.38
C GLY A 739 41.39 -43.93 14.77
N ASN A 740 41.22 -42.61 14.87
CA ASN A 740 40.96 -41.90 16.13
C ASN A 740 39.46 -41.96 16.50
N HIS A 741 38.92 -43.17 16.64
CA HIS A 741 37.48 -43.44 16.76
C HIS A 741 36.79 -42.72 17.94
N ILE A 742 37.48 -42.55 19.08
CA ILE A 742 36.93 -41.81 20.23
C ILE A 742 36.67 -40.34 19.85
N VAL A 743 37.65 -39.70 19.21
CA VAL A 743 37.56 -38.29 18.79
C VAL A 743 36.52 -38.13 17.69
N ALA A 744 36.47 -39.07 16.74
CA ALA A 744 35.46 -39.09 15.69
C ALA A 744 34.04 -39.17 16.26
N ALA A 745 33.80 -40.08 17.22
CA ALA A 745 32.51 -40.21 17.91
C ALA A 745 32.09 -38.92 18.62
N GLU A 746 33.02 -38.23 19.30
CA GLU A 746 32.73 -36.95 19.95
C GLU A 746 32.33 -35.87 18.94
N LEU A 747 33.06 -35.76 17.82
CA LEU A 747 32.79 -34.79 16.76
C LEU A 747 31.46 -35.05 16.06
N TYR A 748 31.13 -36.31 15.74
CA TYR A 748 29.82 -36.66 15.20
C TYR A 748 28.69 -36.37 16.18
N ASN A 749 28.90 -36.59 17.48
CA ASN A 749 27.89 -36.25 18.47
C ASN A 749 27.67 -34.74 18.55
N LYS A 750 28.74 -33.93 18.51
CA LYS A 750 28.64 -32.45 18.44
C LYS A 750 27.87 -32.00 17.19
N ALA A 751 28.22 -32.53 16.02
CA ALA A 751 27.51 -32.25 14.77
C ALA A 751 26.02 -32.62 14.87
N GLY A 752 25.71 -33.81 15.39
CA GLY A 752 24.34 -34.27 15.59
C GLY A 752 23.51 -33.34 16.49
N VAL A 753 24.06 -32.89 17.63
CA VAL A 753 23.37 -31.94 18.53
C VAL A 753 23.07 -30.63 17.81
N LEU A 754 24.00 -30.12 17.01
CA LEU A 754 23.77 -28.89 16.24
C LEU A 754 22.69 -29.07 15.16
N PHE A 755 22.69 -30.20 14.44
CA PHE A 755 21.62 -30.51 13.48
C PHE A 755 20.25 -30.71 14.13
N GLU A 756 20.20 -31.33 15.32
CA GLU A 756 18.97 -31.44 16.12
C GLU A 756 18.41 -30.07 16.50
N ASN A 757 19.27 -29.15 16.94
CA ASN A 757 18.88 -27.78 17.25
C ASN A 757 18.34 -27.06 16.00
N LEU A 758 18.98 -27.25 14.84
CA LEU A 758 18.50 -26.70 13.56
C LEU A 758 17.11 -27.24 13.19
N CYS A 759 16.83 -28.52 13.40
CA CYS A 759 15.52 -29.12 13.12
C CYS A 759 14.37 -28.39 13.84
N GLN A 760 14.61 -27.87 15.05
CA GLN A 760 13.60 -27.15 15.83
C GLN A 760 13.28 -25.75 15.27
N VAL A 761 14.20 -25.18 14.50
CA VAL A 761 14.07 -23.82 13.94
C VAL A 761 13.40 -23.83 12.57
N TYR A 762 13.61 -24.89 11.77
CA TYR A 762 13.05 -25.00 10.42
C TYR A 762 11.57 -25.39 10.45
N LYS A 763 10.74 -24.57 9.79
CA LYS A 763 9.29 -24.76 9.68
C LYS A 763 8.84 -25.49 8.41
N ILE A 764 9.65 -25.42 7.35
CA ILE A 764 9.38 -26.14 6.11
C ILE A 764 9.64 -27.62 6.36
N GLU A 765 8.63 -28.45 6.13
CA GLU A 765 8.69 -29.88 6.46
C GLU A 765 9.79 -30.61 5.69
N ARG A 766 9.93 -30.35 4.37
CA ARG A 766 10.98 -30.95 3.55
C ARG A 766 12.38 -30.67 4.11
N GLU A 767 12.71 -29.39 4.31
CA GLU A 767 14.00 -28.94 4.84
C GLU A 767 14.27 -29.48 6.26
N ARG A 768 13.22 -29.52 7.10
CA ARG A 768 13.32 -30.11 8.45
C ARG A 768 13.58 -31.61 8.38
N ASN A 769 12.95 -32.33 7.45
CA ASN A 769 13.14 -33.77 7.28
C ASN A 769 14.57 -34.06 6.81
N GLU A 770 15.12 -33.28 5.87
CA GLU A 770 16.53 -33.39 5.46
C GLU A 770 17.48 -33.24 6.66
N LEU A 771 17.34 -32.17 7.45
CA LEU A 771 18.12 -31.98 8.68
C LEU A 771 17.93 -33.12 9.70
N THR A 772 16.71 -33.63 9.82
CA THR A 772 16.38 -34.73 10.74
C THR A 772 17.07 -36.03 10.27
N GLY A 773 17.10 -36.28 8.97
CA GLY A 773 17.85 -37.38 8.37
C GLY A 773 19.35 -37.29 8.71
N ILE A 774 19.95 -36.11 8.52
CA ILE A 774 21.36 -35.84 8.82
C ILE A 774 21.67 -36.02 10.32
N TYR A 775 20.76 -35.57 11.20
CA TYR A 775 20.85 -35.81 12.64
C TYR A 775 20.95 -37.32 12.95
N TYR A 776 20.07 -38.13 12.35
CA TYR A 776 20.10 -39.58 12.56
C TYR A 776 21.35 -40.24 11.98
N LEU A 777 21.89 -39.75 10.85
CA LEU A 777 23.19 -40.18 10.32
C LEU A 777 24.30 -39.93 11.34
N CYS A 778 24.37 -38.71 11.90
CA CYS A 778 25.36 -38.38 12.92
C CYS A 778 25.27 -39.32 14.12
N LYS A 779 24.07 -39.58 14.64
CA LYS A 779 23.87 -40.52 15.75
C LYS A 779 24.26 -41.96 15.38
N ALA A 780 24.00 -42.38 14.14
CA ALA A 780 24.41 -43.69 13.67
C ALA A 780 25.94 -43.81 13.63
N TRP A 781 26.64 -42.80 13.11
CA TRP A 781 28.10 -42.74 13.09
C TRP A 781 28.71 -42.78 14.49
N VAL A 782 28.14 -42.04 15.47
CA VAL A 782 28.59 -42.13 16.88
C VAL A 782 28.57 -43.57 17.39
N ASN A 783 27.47 -44.30 17.18
CA ASN A 783 27.35 -45.67 17.66
C ASN A 783 28.27 -46.63 16.88
N MET A 784 28.54 -46.34 15.61
CA MET A 784 29.46 -47.11 14.80
C MET A 784 30.91 -46.96 15.28
N GLU A 785 31.39 -45.73 15.50
CA GLU A 785 32.72 -45.46 16.06
C GLU A 785 32.90 -46.08 17.46
N GLN A 786 31.88 -45.97 18.31
CA GLN A 786 31.91 -46.60 19.64
C GLN A 786 31.93 -48.13 19.58
N ALA A 787 31.28 -48.72 18.56
CA ALA A 787 31.31 -50.16 18.37
C ALA A 787 32.71 -50.65 17.99
N ASP A 788 33.45 -49.88 17.19
CA ASP A 788 34.84 -50.17 16.82
C ASP A 788 35.77 -50.12 18.05
N VAL A 789 35.55 -49.18 18.99
CA VAL A 789 36.32 -49.08 20.24
C VAL A 789 35.96 -50.17 21.25
N GLU A 790 34.66 -50.40 21.49
CA GLU A 790 34.19 -51.28 22.57
C GLU A 790 33.99 -52.74 22.15
N GLN A 791 34.03 -53.04 20.84
CA GLN A 791 33.79 -54.37 20.26
C GLN A 791 32.47 -55.01 20.71
N LYS A 792 31.42 -54.18 20.87
CA LYS A 792 30.07 -54.60 21.29
C LYS A 792 29.10 -54.72 20.09
N PRO A 793 28.62 -55.93 19.75
CA PRO A 793 27.66 -56.12 18.64
C PRO A 793 26.38 -55.29 18.77
N ALA A 794 25.94 -55.00 19.99
CA ALA A 794 24.74 -54.22 20.25
C ALA A 794 24.84 -52.77 19.73
N LEU A 795 26.04 -52.19 19.68
CA LEU A 795 26.26 -50.84 19.18
C LEU A 795 26.14 -50.77 17.65
N TYR A 796 26.67 -51.76 16.91
CA TYR A 796 26.41 -51.88 15.47
C TYR A 796 24.92 -52.10 15.17
N ALA A 797 24.20 -52.85 16.01
CA ALA A 797 22.76 -53.01 15.86
C ALA A 797 22.04 -51.66 15.98
N LYS A 798 22.39 -50.86 16.99
CA LYS A 798 21.83 -49.53 17.19
C LYS A 798 22.18 -48.56 16.06
N ALA A 799 23.41 -48.61 15.53
CA ALA A 799 23.80 -47.85 14.35
C ALA A 799 22.95 -48.25 13.13
N SER A 800 22.71 -49.54 12.91
CA SER A 800 21.85 -50.07 11.85
C SER A 800 20.43 -49.51 11.93
N ASP A 801 19.82 -49.53 13.12
CA ASP A 801 18.46 -49.00 13.33
C ASP A 801 18.39 -47.49 13.05
N LEU A 802 19.42 -46.74 13.45
CA LEU A 802 19.49 -45.28 13.23
C LEU A 802 19.67 -44.93 11.75
N PHE A 803 20.52 -45.65 11.03
CA PHE A 803 20.66 -45.50 9.58
C PHE A 803 19.36 -45.87 8.84
N GLU A 804 18.63 -46.89 9.29
CA GLU A 804 17.33 -47.24 8.70
C GLU A 804 16.29 -46.14 8.96
N LYS A 805 16.28 -45.53 10.15
CA LYS A 805 15.44 -44.37 10.46
C LYS A 805 15.77 -43.19 9.53
N ALA A 806 17.06 -42.87 9.35
CA ALA A 806 17.48 -41.82 8.41
C ALA A 806 16.97 -42.12 6.98
N SER A 807 17.11 -43.37 6.51
CA SER A 807 16.61 -43.80 5.20
C SER A 807 15.10 -43.59 5.01
N LYS A 808 14.29 -43.79 6.06
CA LYS A 808 12.85 -43.58 6.01
C LYS A 808 12.46 -42.10 5.93
N ILE A 809 13.32 -41.21 6.41
CA ILE A 809 13.07 -39.76 6.48
C ILE A 809 13.51 -39.07 5.19
N PHE A 810 14.67 -39.43 4.63
CA PHE A 810 15.16 -38.84 3.39
C PHE A 810 14.17 -39.07 2.24
N GLN A 811 13.79 -37.96 1.58
CA GLN A 811 12.95 -38.02 0.38
C GLN A 811 13.82 -38.22 -0.87
N GLU A 812 15.08 -37.77 -0.84
CA GLU A 812 16.05 -37.95 -1.92
C GLU A 812 16.49 -39.42 -2.08
N SER A 813 16.52 -39.88 -3.33
CA SER A 813 16.83 -41.28 -3.65
C SER A 813 18.26 -41.66 -3.27
N GLN A 814 19.23 -40.75 -3.39
CA GLN A 814 20.64 -41.02 -3.12
C GLN A 814 20.91 -41.21 -1.62
N MET A 815 20.56 -40.23 -0.78
CA MET A 815 20.78 -40.29 0.68
C MET A 815 19.96 -41.39 1.36
N LYS A 816 18.74 -41.63 0.87
CA LYS A 816 17.92 -42.76 1.29
C LYS A 816 18.62 -44.09 1.07
N LYS A 817 19.21 -44.29 -0.12
CA LYS A 817 19.90 -45.52 -0.50
C LYS A 817 21.24 -45.68 0.19
N LEU A 818 21.98 -44.59 0.38
CA LEU A 818 23.19 -44.57 1.21
C LEU A 818 22.89 -45.04 2.63
N SER A 819 21.90 -44.41 3.27
CA SER A 819 21.49 -44.73 4.64
C SER A 819 21.06 -46.19 4.77
N LEU A 820 20.28 -46.71 3.82
CA LEU A 820 19.90 -48.12 3.83
C LEU A 820 21.09 -49.07 3.62
N GLY A 821 22.00 -48.71 2.71
CA GLY A 821 23.25 -49.45 2.49
C GLY A 821 24.10 -49.51 3.76
N ASN A 822 24.22 -48.40 4.48
CA ASN A 822 24.94 -48.30 5.75
C ASN A 822 24.28 -49.14 6.85
N SER A 823 22.94 -49.11 6.92
CA SER A 823 22.19 -49.93 7.88
C SER A 823 22.49 -51.41 7.68
N LEU A 824 22.38 -51.89 6.44
CA LEU A 824 22.68 -53.28 6.09
C LEU A 824 24.14 -53.63 6.38
N TYR A 825 25.07 -52.72 6.09
CA TYR A 825 26.49 -52.93 6.42
C TYR A 825 26.73 -53.05 7.93
N CYS A 826 26.10 -52.21 8.75
CA CYS A 826 26.15 -52.31 10.20
C CYS A 826 25.55 -53.64 10.71
N SER A 827 24.48 -54.13 10.07
CA SER A 827 23.94 -55.46 10.35
C SER A 827 24.92 -56.60 9.99
N ALA A 828 25.74 -56.42 8.95
CA ALA A 828 26.84 -57.33 8.64
C ALA A 828 27.93 -57.28 9.72
N LEU A 829 28.37 -56.09 10.16
CA LEU A 829 29.35 -55.89 11.23
C LEU A 829 28.90 -56.51 12.56
N LYS A 830 27.63 -56.31 12.95
CA LYS A 830 27.02 -56.99 14.10
C LYS A 830 27.15 -58.50 13.98
N SER A 831 26.75 -59.05 12.83
CA SER A 831 26.78 -60.50 12.59
C SER A 831 28.21 -61.04 12.56
N GLY A 832 29.17 -60.26 12.03
CA GLY A 832 30.61 -60.57 12.07
C GLY A 832 31.17 -60.60 13.49
N SER A 833 30.79 -59.64 14.33
CA SER A 833 31.19 -59.63 15.75
C SER A 833 30.64 -60.84 16.52
N LEU A 834 29.42 -61.28 16.21
CA LEU A 834 28.85 -62.50 16.79
C LEU A 834 29.51 -63.77 16.25
N PHE A 835 29.82 -63.80 14.95
CA PHE A 835 30.55 -64.89 14.30
C PHE A 835 31.91 -65.13 14.96
N ASP A 836 32.63 -64.06 15.33
CA ASP A 836 33.93 -64.15 16.00
C ASP A 836 33.84 -64.61 17.46
N LYS A 837 32.71 -64.36 18.13
CA LYS A 837 32.50 -64.74 19.55
C LYS A 837 32.08 -66.19 19.74
N THR A 838 31.40 -66.80 18.77
CA THR A 838 30.98 -68.20 18.86
C THR A 838 32.07 -69.15 18.36
N THR A 839 32.21 -70.30 19.00
CA THR A 839 33.06 -71.41 18.53
C THR A 839 32.24 -72.53 17.90
N ASP A 840 30.90 -72.46 17.96
CA ASP A 840 30.00 -73.45 17.36
C ASP A 840 29.95 -73.27 15.83
N LEU A 841 30.29 -74.32 15.09
CA LEU A 841 30.37 -74.28 13.63
C LEU A 841 29.01 -74.08 12.95
N ASN A 842 27.93 -74.58 13.54
CA ASN A 842 26.57 -74.42 13.02
C ASN A 842 26.09 -72.98 13.21
N GLU A 843 26.33 -72.40 14.39
CA GLU A 843 26.04 -70.98 14.63
C GLU A 843 26.87 -70.07 13.71
N LYS A 844 28.16 -70.38 13.51
CA LYS A 844 29.01 -69.67 12.55
C LYS A 844 28.45 -69.75 11.13
N GLN A 845 27.94 -70.90 10.70
CA GLN A 845 27.34 -71.07 9.38
C GLN A 845 26.11 -70.17 9.18
N ASP A 846 25.29 -70.01 10.21
CA ASP A 846 24.11 -69.14 10.16
C ASP A 846 24.49 -67.65 10.13
N PHE A 847 25.49 -67.24 10.93
CA PHE A 847 26.02 -65.88 10.84
C PHE A 847 26.67 -65.61 9.50
N TYR A 848 27.40 -66.57 8.92
CA TYR A 848 27.99 -66.44 7.58
C TYR A 848 26.93 -66.13 6.51
N LYS A 849 25.81 -66.87 6.50
CA LYS A 849 24.69 -66.61 5.56
C LYS A 849 24.15 -65.19 5.72
N LYS A 850 23.98 -64.72 6.97
CA LYS A 850 23.49 -63.35 7.26
C LYS A 850 24.47 -62.28 6.80
N ILE A 851 25.76 -62.40 7.13
CA ILE A 851 26.81 -61.46 6.72
C ILE A 851 26.82 -61.30 5.20
N LYS A 852 26.85 -62.43 4.47
CA LYS A 852 26.84 -62.46 3.02
C LYS A 852 25.62 -61.76 2.43
N MET A 853 24.43 -62.07 2.95
CA MET A 853 23.18 -61.44 2.52
C MET A 853 23.23 -59.92 2.74
N TYR A 854 23.58 -59.48 3.95
CA TYR A 854 23.63 -58.06 4.29
C TYR A 854 24.64 -57.27 3.46
N LEU A 855 25.85 -57.79 3.25
CA LEU A 855 26.88 -57.12 2.43
C LEU A 855 26.47 -57.00 0.95
N ARG A 856 25.83 -58.04 0.39
CA ARG A 856 25.35 -58.00 -1.00
C ARG A 856 24.17 -57.06 -1.19
N GLU A 857 23.24 -57.02 -0.24
CA GLU A 857 22.13 -56.05 -0.27
C GLU A 857 22.63 -54.62 -0.02
N SER A 858 23.64 -54.43 0.83
CA SER A 858 24.33 -53.14 1.01
C SER A 858 24.98 -52.68 -0.30
N SER A 859 25.73 -53.56 -0.98
CA SER A 859 26.32 -53.31 -2.31
C SER A 859 25.26 -52.89 -3.33
N LYS A 860 24.14 -53.60 -3.40
CA LYS A 860 23.02 -53.27 -4.29
C LYS A 860 22.45 -51.88 -4.00
N ASN A 861 22.26 -51.53 -2.73
CA ASN A 861 21.72 -50.21 -2.35
C ASN A 861 22.71 -49.08 -2.67
N TYR A 862 24.01 -49.25 -2.39
CA TYR A 862 25.02 -48.28 -2.80
C TYR A 862 25.02 -48.06 -4.31
N ARG A 863 24.94 -49.13 -5.11
CA ARG A 863 24.89 -49.02 -6.56
C ARG A 863 23.64 -48.28 -7.05
N ILE A 864 22.47 -48.59 -6.51
CA ILE A 864 21.23 -47.87 -6.83
C ILE A 864 21.32 -46.39 -6.43
N GLY A 865 22.02 -46.09 -5.34
CA GLY A 865 22.31 -44.72 -4.90
C GLY A 865 23.42 -44.00 -5.68
N GLY A 866 24.03 -44.63 -6.70
CA GLY A 866 25.11 -44.03 -7.49
C GLY A 866 26.51 -44.10 -6.86
N PHE A 867 26.69 -44.83 -5.76
CA PHE A 867 27.96 -45.02 -5.06
C PHE A 867 28.70 -46.27 -5.59
N GLU A 868 29.19 -46.20 -6.82
CA GLU A 868 29.69 -47.39 -7.55
C GLU A 868 30.95 -48.00 -6.92
N GLN A 869 31.91 -47.19 -6.46
CA GLN A 869 33.13 -47.70 -5.83
C GLN A 869 32.82 -48.47 -4.54
N ASP A 870 31.79 -48.06 -3.82
CA ASP A 870 31.39 -48.64 -2.54
C ASP A 870 30.49 -49.85 -2.70
N ALA A 871 29.67 -49.84 -3.74
CA ALA A 871 29.01 -51.05 -4.19
C ALA A 871 30.04 -52.14 -4.48
N LEU A 872 31.13 -51.79 -5.17
CA LEU A 872 32.23 -52.71 -5.42
C LEU A 872 32.96 -53.10 -4.14
N TRP A 873 33.21 -52.18 -3.20
CA TRP A 873 33.78 -52.51 -1.89
C TRP A 873 32.94 -53.51 -1.11
N ALA A 874 31.65 -53.26 -0.94
CA ALA A 874 30.76 -54.15 -0.19
C ALA A 874 30.65 -55.54 -0.85
N LEU A 875 30.64 -55.58 -2.19
CA LEU A 875 30.68 -56.83 -2.95
C LEU A 875 32.02 -57.57 -2.79
N ALA A 876 33.14 -56.85 -2.87
CA ALA A 876 34.47 -57.40 -2.67
C ALA A 876 34.64 -57.94 -1.26
N THR A 877 34.15 -57.23 -0.25
CA THR A 877 34.13 -57.65 1.16
C THR A 877 33.32 -58.94 1.33
N SER A 878 32.10 -59.01 0.75
CA SER A 878 31.32 -60.24 0.78
C SER A 878 32.05 -61.42 0.11
N THR A 879 32.75 -61.15 -0.99
CA THR A 879 33.47 -62.17 -1.77
C THR A 879 34.75 -62.61 -1.06
N PHE A 880 35.41 -61.69 -0.37
CA PHE A 880 36.55 -61.98 0.49
C PHE A 880 36.10 -62.85 1.67
N PHE A 881 35.00 -62.49 2.32
CA PHE A 881 34.42 -63.27 3.40
C PHE A 881 33.97 -64.66 2.96
N ASP A 882 33.45 -64.82 1.73
CA ASP A 882 33.21 -66.14 1.12
C ASP A 882 34.51 -66.96 1.09
N GLY A 883 35.65 -66.37 0.70
CA GLY A 883 36.95 -67.04 0.73
C GLY A 883 37.40 -67.45 2.15
N ILE A 884 37.28 -66.54 3.11
CA ILE A 884 37.67 -66.79 4.51
C ILE A 884 36.81 -67.88 5.17
N TRP A 885 35.50 -67.92 4.90
CA TRP A 885 34.64 -68.98 5.40
C TRP A 885 35.11 -70.37 4.97
N HIS A 886 35.48 -70.54 3.69
CA HIS A 886 35.98 -71.82 3.20
C HIS A 886 37.36 -72.18 3.79
N LEU A 887 38.20 -71.19 4.14
CA LEU A 887 39.44 -71.45 4.90
C LEU A 887 39.15 -71.95 6.32
N ILE A 888 38.21 -71.32 7.04
CA ILE A 888 37.80 -71.75 8.39
C ILE A 888 37.24 -73.17 8.33
N GLN A 889 36.47 -73.52 7.30
CA GLN A 889 35.98 -74.89 7.10
C GLN A 889 37.12 -75.87 6.78
N ALA A 890 38.11 -75.47 5.98
CA ALA A 890 39.26 -76.31 5.63
C ALA A 890 40.16 -76.60 6.85
N ASP A 891 40.32 -75.63 7.74
CA ASP A 891 41.16 -75.78 8.96
C ASP A 891 40.55 -76.80 9.93
N ASN A 892 39.22 -76.86 10.01
CA ASN A 892 38.48 -77.83 10.82
C ASN A 892 38.29 -79.20 10.14
N GLN A 893 38.78 -79.39 8.91
CA GLN A 893 38.57 -80.61 8.13
C GLN A 893 39.73 -81.61 8.28
N ILE A 894 39.40 -82.84 8.67
CA ILE A 894 40.37 -83.93 8.89
C ILE A 894 40.60 -84.73 7.59
N ASP A 895 39.60 -84.81 6.72
CA ASP A 895 39.70 -85.46 5.41
C ASP A 895 40.52 -84.61 4.43
N PHE A 896 41.68 -85.13 4.03
CA PHE A 896 42.64 -84.45 3.17
C PHE A 896 42.06 -84.04 1.79
N SER A 897 41.21 -84.89 1.20
CA SER A 897 40.58 -84.61 -0.10
C SER A 897 39.63 -83.44 0.04
N LYS A 898 38.74 -83.48 1.06
CA LYS A 898 37.77 -82.40 1.30
C LYS A 898 38.45 -81.10 1.73
N LYS A 899 39.55 -81.19 2.48
CA LYS A 899 40.37 -80.03 2.84
C LYS A 899 40.94 -79.36 1.60
N THR A 900 41.51 -80.14 0.68
CA THR A 900 42.06 -79.64 -0.58
C THR A 900 40.99 -78.96 -1.44
N ASP A 901 39.80 -79.54 -1.54
CA ASP A 901 38.67 -78.94 -2.27
C ASP A 901 38.25 -77.58 -1.68
N LEU A 902 38.16 -77.47 -0.35
CA LEU A 902 37.82 -76.22 0.33
C LEU A 902 38.89 -75.14 0.13
N LEU A 903 40.18 -75.50 0.17
CA LEU A 903 41.29 -74.56 -0.09
C LEU A 903 41.28 -74.05 -1.55
N ASN A 904 40.95 -74.91 -2.51
CA ASN A 904 40.79 -74.51 -3.92
C ASN A 904 39.62 -73.53 -4.11
N ILE A 905 38.47 -73.80 -3.47
CA ILE A 905 37.32 -72.90 -3.49
C ILE A 905 37.65 -71.55 -2.84
N ALA A 906 38.30 -71.58 -1.67
CA ALA A 906 38.77 -70.37 -0.98
C ALA A 906 39.69 -69.53 -1.88
N THR A 907 40.67 -70.16 -2.53
CA THR A 907 41.61 -69.52 -3.46
C THR A 907 40.88 -68.83 -4.61
N LYS A 908 39.84 -69.48 -5.16
CA LYS A 908 39.01 -68.88 -6.24
C LYS A 908 38.29 -67.61 -5.76
N TYR A 909 37.67 -67.66 -4.59
CA TYR A 909 36.99 -66.50 -4.01
C TYR A 909 37.97 -65.36 -3.67
N LEU A 910 39.12 -65.68 -3.08
CA LEU A 910 40.16 -64.69 -2.77
C LEU A 910 40.70 -64.00 -4.02
N ASN A 911 40.98 -64.75 -5.10
CA ASN A 911 41.37 -64.16 -6.38
C ASN A 911 40.27 -63.28 -6.99
N SER A 912 39.00 -63.68 -6.85
CA SER A 912 37.87 -62.87 -7.30
C SER A 912 37.74 -61.58 -6.49
N ALA A 913 37.83 -61.65 -5.16
CA ALA A 913 37.81 -60.49 -4.29
C ALA A 913 38.97 -59.53 -4.61
N LEU A 914 40.18 -60.07 -4.85
CA LEU A 914 41.36 -59.30 -5.27
C LEU A 914 41.08 -58.49 -6.55
N GLN A 915 40.45 -59.11 -7.56
CA GLN A 915 40.09 -58.41 -8.80
C GLN A 915 39.05 -57.30 -8.58
N ILE A 916 38.07 -57.53 -7.70
CA ILE A 916 37.03 -56.55 -7.40
C ILE A 916 37.61 -55.37 -6.60
N PHE A 917 38.43 -55.62 -5.57
CA PHE A 917 39.13 -54.55 -4.83
C PHE A 917 40.06 -53.74 -5.72
N LYS A 918 40.75 -54.40 -6.67
CA LYS A 918 41.57 -53.72 -7.68
C LYS A 918 40.74 -52.81 -8.58
N LYS A 919 39.57 -53.28 -9.05
CA LYS A 919 38.64 -52.46 -9.83
C LYS A 919 38.09 -51.28 -9.01
N ALA A 920 37.93 -51.46 -7.71
CA ALA A 920 37.45 -50.45 -6.78
C ALA A 920 38.56 -49.49 -6.29
N GLY A 921 39.84 -49.79 -6.53
CA GLY A 921 40.99 -48.92 -6.19
C GLY A 921 41.61 -49.14 -4.80
N TYR A 922 41.27 -50.20 -4.09
CA TYR A 922 41.67 -50.42 -2.69
C TYR A 922 42.95 -51.26 -2.55
N GLN A 923 44.11 -50.65 -2.78
CA GLN A 923 45.41 -51.33 -2.82
C GLN A 923 45.80 -52.04 -1.52
N GLN A 924 45.47 -51.49 -0.35
CA GLN A 924 45.79 -52.11 0.95
C GLN A 924 45.10 -53.47 1.12
N LYS A 925 43.84 -53.58 0.68
CA LYS A 925 43.10 -54.86 0.70
C LYS A 925 43.62 -55.86 -0.32
N GLU A 926 44.22 -55.39 -1.42
CA GLU A 926 44.92 -56.29 -2.34
C GLU A 926 46.12 -56.97 -1.66
N GLU A 927 46.93 -56.21 -0.92
CA GLU A 927 48.08 -56.74 -0.20
C GLU A 927 47.66 -57.72 0.90
N GLU A 928 46.58 -57.41 1.61
CA GLU A 928 46.02 -58.28 2.64
C GLU A 928 45.57 -59.64 2.06
N ILE A 929 44.80 -59.62 0.96
CA ILE A 929 44.35 -60.86 0.30
C ILE A 929 45.54 -61.66 -0.24
N ARG A 930 46.58 -61.00 -0.74
CA ARG A 930 47.82 -61.69 -1.18
C ARG A 930 48.52 -62.40 -0.03
N LYS A 931 48.50 -61.85 1.19
CA LYS A 931 49.02 -62.55 2.38
C LYS A 931 48.25 -63.84 2.65
N TYR A 932 46.92 -63.81 2.58
CA TYR A 932 46.10 -65.03 2.72
C TYR A 932 46.37 -66.06 1.61
N LEU A 933 46.45 -65.61 0.35
CA LEU A 933 46.81 -66.49 -0.77
C LEU A 933 48.19 -67.12 -0.59
N GLN A 934 49.15 -66.41 0.01
CA GLN A 934 50.46 -66.95 0.33
C GLN A 934 50.42 -67.91 1.53
N MET A 935 49.62 -67.62 2.56
CA MET A 935 49.42 -68.52 3.71
C MET A 935 48.85 -69.88 3.29
N ILE A 936 47.92 -69.90 2.33
CA ILE A 936 47.38 -71.13 1.74
C ILE A 936 48.48 -71.94 1.04
N LYS A 937 49.40 -71.28 0.33
CA LYS A 937 50.53 -71.95 -0.34
C LYS A 937 51.57 -72.49 0.64
N ASP A 938 51.78 -71.79 1.75
CA ASP A 938 52.77 -72.14 2.78
C ASP A 938 52.26 -73.17 3.81
N GLU A 939 51.01 -73.64 3.69
CA GLU A 939 50.33 -74.55 4.64
C GLU A 939 50.33 -74.09 6.12
N LYS A 940 50.31 -72.78 6.36
CA LYS A 940 50.32 -72.20 7.73
C LYS A 940 48.93 -72.23 8.37
N ALA A 941 48.86 -72.43 9.69
CA ALA A 941 47.60 -72.35 10.45
C ALA A 941 46.93 -70.98 10.29
N ILE A 942 45.61 -70.97 10.04
CA ILE A 942 44.86 -69.77 9.66
C ILE A 942 43.87 -69.42 10.77
N LEU A 943 44.27 -68.51 11.66
CA LEU A 943 43.34 -67.85 12.58
C LEU A 943 42.81 -66.57 11.93
N THR A 944 41.51 -66.53 11.65
CA THR A 944 40.87 -65.40 10.97
C THR A 944 39.67 -64.88 11.75
N SER A 945 39.68 -63.58 12.02
CA SER A 945 38.52 -62.84 12.53
C SER A 945 37.70 -62.32 11.35
N ALA A 946 36.38 -62.52 11.41
CA ALA A 946 35.41 -61.96 10.49
C ALA A 946 35.39 -60.43 10.55
N LEU A 947 35.59 -59.82 11.73
CA LEU A 947 35.68 -58.37 11.87
C LEU A 947 36.90 -57.78 11.16
N ASN A 948 38.04 -58.49 11.14
CA ASN A 948 39.21 -58.04 10.38
C ASN A 948 38.96 -58.05 8.85
N VAL A 949 37.99 -58.83 8.40
CA VAL A 949 37.61 -58.95 6.98
C VAL A 949 36.53 -57.94 6.60
N ILE A 950 35.56 -57.76 7.49
CA ILE A 950 34.42 -56.85 7.32
C ILE A 950 34.80 -55.51 7.95
N GLU A 951 35.57 -54.71 7.23
CA GLU A 951 35.89 -53.35 7.64
C GLU A 951 34.82 -52.35 7.19
N LYS A 952 34.65 -51.29 7.97
CA LYS A 952 33.78 -50.16 7.63
C LYS A 952 34.10 -49.63 6.21
N PRO A 953 33.10 -49.42 5.32
CA PRO A 953 33.33 -48.88 3.99
C PRO A 953 33.56 -47.36 4.05
N GLU A 954 34.43 -46.83 3.19
CA GLU A 954 34.73 -45.38 3.16
C GLU A 954 33.48 -44.50 2.93
N VAL A 955 32.50 -44.94 2.13
CA VAL A 955 31.24 -44.20 1.92
C VAL A 955 30.27 -44.26 3.08
N SER A 956 30.50 -45.11 4.09
CA SER A 956 29.57 -45.14 5.22
C SER A 956 29.40 -43.76 5.84
N GLU A 957 30.41 -42.91 5.72
CA GLU A 957 30.40 -41.52 6.17
C GLU A 957 30.09 -40.49 5.09
N SER A 958 29.72 -40.90 3.87
CA SER A 958 29.52 -39.98 2.74
C SER A 958 28.55 -38.86 3.07
N THR A 959 28.99 -37.65 2.73
CA THR A 959 28.24 -36.40 2.85
C THR A 959 27.69 -35.94 1.50
N ILE A 960 27.91 -36.73 0.43
CA ILE A 960 27.36 -36.47 -0.91
C ILE A 960 25.84 -36.53 -0.81
N GLY A 961 25.17 -35.43 -1.12
CA GLY A 961 23.73 -35.26 -0.96
C GLY A 961 23.30 -34.57 0.34
N ILE A 962 24.24 -34.21 1.22
CA ILE A 962 23.98 -33.27 2.33
C ILE A 962 24.20 -31.86 1.78
N SER A 963 23.17 -31.02 1.83
CA SER A 963 23.21 -29.63 1.38
C SER A 963 22.59 -28.69 2.41
N ALA A 964 22.91 -27.40 2.30
CA ALA A 964 22.44 -26.39 3.23
C ALA A 964 20.97 -26.06 2.97
N PRO A 965 20.03 -26.38 3.89
CA PRO A 965 18.60 -26.24 3.61
C PRO A 965 18.18 -24.79 3.39
N ALA A 966 17.21 -24.52 2.53
CA ALA A 966 16.75 -23.15 2.25
C ALA A 966 16.10 -22.51 3.49
N CYS A 967 16.49 -21.28 3.85
CA CYS A 967 15.98 -20.63 5.05
C CYS A 967 14.82 -19.67 4.67
N PRO A 968 13.61 -19.84 5.25
CA PRO A 968 12.48 -18.97 4.92
C PRO A 968 12.71 -17.48 5.28
N GLY A 969 13.77 -17.09 5.98
CA GLY A 969 14.09 -15.69 6.26
C GLY A 969 14.63 -14.91 5.06
N GLU A 970 15.09 -15.61 4.02
CA GLU A 970 15.91 -15.08 2.92
C GLU A 970 15.08 -14.54 1.74
N THR A 971 14.15 -13.62 2.02
CA THR A 971 13.23 -13.06 1.01
C THR A 971 13.39 -11.55 0.79
N SER A 972 13.26 -11.06 -0.44
CA SER A 972 13.39 -9.63 -0.75
C SER A 972 12.48 -8.73 0.06
N SER A 973 12.85 -7.44 0.13
CA SER A 973 12.02 -6.40 0.74
C SER A 973 10.67 -6.30 0.02
N SER A 974 9.58 -6.34 0.78
CA SER A 974 8.21 -6.20 0.24
C SER A 974 7.98 -4.82 -0.37
N VAL A 975 7.75 -4.72 -1.67
CA VAL A 975 7.31 -3.47 -2.27
C VAL A 975 5.78 -3.38 -2.18
N SER A 976 5.27 -2.37 -1.49
CA SER A 976 3.82 -2.15 -1.39
C SER A 976 3.31 -1.34 -2.58
N ILE A 977 2.03 -1.51 -2.93
CA ILE A 977 1.37 -0.69 -3.96
C ILE A 977 1.53 0.81 -3.67
N GLY A 978 1.34 1.21 -2.41
CA GLY A 978 1.52 2.61 -1.98
C GLY A 978 2.96 3.13 -2.12
N GLU A 979 3.98 2.28 -2.19
CA GLU A 979 5.36 2.70 -2.47
C GLU A 979 5.61 2.95 -3.95
N MET A 980 4.93 2.21 -4.82
CA MET A 980 4.97 2.35 -6.28
C MET A 980 4.03 3.42 -6.81
N GLN A 981 3.16 3.92 -5.93
CA GLN A 981 2.36 5.11 -6.13
C GLN A 981 2.87 6.28 -5.27
N ARG A 982 4.11 6.20 -4.71
CA ARG A 982 4.61 7.19 -3.75
C ARG A 982 5.08 8.50 -4.35
N HIS A 983 4.50 9.59 -3.83
CA HIS A 983 4.89 10.97 -4.09
C HIS A 983 5.17 11.68 -2.77
N ASP A 984 6.22 12.49 -2.74
CA ASP A 984 6.57 13.28 -1.56
C ASP A 984 5.65 14.49 -1.53
N LEU A 985 4.55 14.39 -0.80
CA LEU A 985 3.79 15.57 -0.38
C LEU A 985 4.54 16.17 0.81
N THR A 986 5.14 17.32 0.57
CA THR A 986 5.73 18.27 1.53
C THR A 986 6.66 17.66 2.61
N THR A 987 7.96 17.99 2.51
CA THR A 987 9.02 17.54 3.43
C THR A 987 8.76 18.01 4.87
N GLU A 988 9.45 17.43 5.87
CA GLU A 988 9.43 17.93 7.27
C GLU A 988 9.73 19.45 7.36
N SER A 989 10.50 19.97 6.40
CA SER A 989 10.78 21.39 6.22
C SER A 989 9.53 22.22 5.94
N GLU A 990 8.53 21.70 5.21
CA GLU A 990 7.26 22.39 4.95
C GLU A 990 6.37 22.49 6.19
N VAL A 991 6.47 21.53 7.12
CA VAL A 991 5.75 21.59 8.40
C VAL A 991 6.44 22.55 9.38
N ASN A 992 7.77 22.60 9.33
CA ASN A 992 8.60 23.45 10.19
C ASN A 992 9.14 24.70 9.46
N TRP A 993 8.39 25.24 8.48
CA TRP A 993 8.84 26.34 7.63
C TRP A 993 9.32 27.55 8.43
N HIS A 994 8.70 27.82 9.58
CA HIS A 994 9.05 28.92 10.50
C HIS A 994 10.48 28.81 11.05
N LYS A 995 11.09 27.62 11.06
CA LYS A 995 12.49 27.41 11.46
C LYS A 995 13.48 27.71 10.35
N ARG A 996 13.01 27.78 9.11
CA ARG A 996 13.83 27.88 7.88
C ARG A 996 13.91 29.30 7.33
N ILE A 997 13.09 30.22 7.81
CA ILE A 997 13.10 31.64 7.40
C ILE A 997 14.13 32.44 8.19
N HIS A 998 14.73 33.44 7.52
CA HIS A 998 15.76 34.31 8.09
C HIS A 998 15.33 35.77 8.12
N HIS A 999 14.92 36.31 6.97
CA HIS A 999 14.63 37.73 6.82
C HIS A 999 13.68 37.95 5.66
N LEU A 1000 12.71 38.84 5.83
CA LEU A 1000 11.80 39.30 4.79
C LEU A 1000 12.03 40.78 4.49
N TYR A 1001 12.08 41.12 3.20
CA TYR A 1001 12.13 42.50 2.70
C TYR A 1001 10.90 42.74 1.83
N LEU A 1002 10.31 43.93 1.95
CA LEU A 1002 9.25 44.41 1.07
C LEU A 1002 9.69 45.75 0.49
N PHE A 1003 9.68 45.87 -0.83
CA PHE A 1003 10.26 47.02 -1.52
C PHE A 1003 9.56 47.31 -2.85
N PHE A 1004 9.69 48.55 -3.33
CA PHE A 1004 9.19 48.93 -4.64
C PHE A 1004 10.09 48.37 -5.76
N PRO A 1005 9.57 48.17 -6.99
CA PRO A 1005 10.36 47.86 -8.17
C PRO A 1005 11.53 48.83 -8.42
N SER A 1006 11.46 50.06 -7.88
CA SER A 1006 12.55 51.04 -7.91
C SER A 1006 13.73 50.72 -6.98
N GLY A 1007 13.62 49.71 -6.12
CA GLY A 1007 14.62 49.36 -5.10
C GLY A 1007 14.46 50.09 -3.77
N ILE A 1008 13.42 50.93 -3.61
CA ILE A 1008 13.13 51.60 -2.33
C ILE A 1008 12.52 50.58 -1.36
N CYS A 1009 13.23 50.29 -0.26
CA CYS A 1009 12.74 49.41 0.80
C CYS A 1009 11.61 50.08 1.58
N LEU A 1010 10.49 49.37 1.69
CA LEU A 1010 9.27 49.82 2.38
C LEU A 1010 9.29 49.36 3.84
N THR A 1011 9.63 48.09 4.06
CA THR A 1011 9.82 47.51 5.39
C THR A 1011 10.70 46.27 5.32
N THR A 1012 11.29 45.91 6.45
CA THR A 1012 12.07 44.69 6.63
C THR A 1012 11.68 44.02 7.95
N HIS A 1013 11.75 42.70 8.00
CA HIS A 1013 11.39 41.92 9.18
C HIS A 1013 12.34 40.73 9.40
N PRO A 1014 13.19 40.77 10.44
CA PRO A 1014 14.09 39.68 10.76
C PRO A 1014 13.37 38.59 11.58
N PHE A 1015 13.51 37.33 11.16
CA PHE A 1015 12.98 36.17 11.90
C PHE A 1015 14.03 35.47 12.76
N LYS A 1016 15.32 35.70 12.48
CA LYS A 1016 16.45 35.21 13.28
C LYS A 1016 17.39 36.38 13.63
N PRO A 1017 18.02 36.39 14.82
CA PRO A 1017 18.98 37.42 15.19
C PRO A 1017 20.24 37.29 14.32
N LYS A 1018 20.47 38.25 13.41
CA LYS A 1018 21.70 38.35 12.61
C LYS A 1018 21.99 39.83 12.23
N GLU A 1019 23.25 40.10 11.87
CA GLU A 1019 23.86 41.43 11.68
C GLU A 1019 23.06 42.40 10.79
N GLU A 1020 23.10 43.68 11.16
CA GLU A 1020 22.45 44.80 10.48
C GLU A 1020 23.04 45.02 9.08
N VAL A 1021 22.33 44.57 8.04
CA VAL A 1021 22.57 44.96 6.64
C VAL A 1021 21.60 46.08 6.28
N GLU A 1022 22.09 47.12 5.59
CA GLU A 1022 21.26 48.25 5.18
C GLU A 1022 20.11 47.78 4.24
N PRO A 1023 18.83 47.96 4.62
CA PRO A 1023 17.69 47.40 3.87
C PRO A 1023 17.55 47.94 2.43
N HIS A 1024 17.89 49.21 2.21
CA HIS A 1024 17.88 49.83 0.88
C HIS A 1024 18.94 49.25 -0.05
N LEU A 1025 20.10 48.85 0.50
CA LEU A 1025 21.16 48.21 -0.29
C LEU A 1025 20.73 46.82 -0.79
N VAL A 1026 20.06 46.04 0.06
CA VAL A 1026 19.54 44.72 -0.32
C VAL A 1026 18.43 44.84 -1.37
N ALA A 1027 17.46 45.73 -1.16
CA ALA A 1027 16.37 45.97 -2.11
C ALA A 1027 16.89 46.48 -3.46
N GLY A 1028 17.79 47.46 -3.46
CA GLY A 1028 18.43 47.97 -4.68
C GLY A 1028 19.27 46.91 -5.40
N GLY A 1029 20.02 46.09 -4.65
CA GLY A 1029 20.81 44.99 -5.19
C GLY A 1029 19.96 43.91 -5.87
N LEU A 1030 18.86 43.49 -5.25
CA LEU A 1030 17.95 42.49 -5.82
C LEU A 1030 17.24 43.00 -7.08
N THR A 1031 16.81 44.27 -7.09
CA THR A 1031 16.28 44.92 -8.30
C THR A 1031 17.31 44.94 -9.42
N GLY A 1032 18.56 45.30 -9.12
CA GLY A 1032 19.65 45.33 -10.10
C GLY A 1032 19.97 43.95 -10.68
N ILE A 1033 20.04 42.91 -9.84
CA ILE A 1033 20.25 41.52 -10.27
C ILE A 1033 19.11 41.07 -11.19
N SER A 1034 17.85 41.36 -10.82
CA SER A 1034 16.69 41.01 -11.64
C SER A 1034 16.76 41.65 -13.03
N ALA A 1035 17.04 42.95 -13.10
CA ALA A 1035 17.15 43.67 -14.37
C ALA A 1035 18.30 43.13 -15.24
N LEU A 1036 19.47 42.88 -14.65
CA LEU A 1036 20.63 42.38 -15.37
C LEU A 1036 20.40 41.00 -15.99
N ILE A 1037 19.82 40.06 -15.23
CA ILE A 1037 19.54 38.71 -15.75
C ILE A 1037 18.45 38.73 -16.81
N GLN A 1038 17.43 39.58 -16.66
CA GLN A 1038 16.39 39.75 -17.69
C GLN A 1038 16.99 40.26 -19.00
N GLU A 1039 17.89 41.24 -18.93
CA GLU A 1039 18.58 41.78 -20.11
C GLU A 1039 19.48 40.72 -20.77
N VAL A 1040 20.27 39.99 -19.98
CA VAL A 1040 21.17 38.93 -20.46
C VAL A 1040 20.40 37.77 -21.11
N THR A 1041 19.25 37.39 -20.55
CA THR A 1041 18.45 36.25 -21.03
C THR A 1041 17.40 36.63 -22.07
N LYS A 1042 17.20 37.93 -22.33
CA LYS A 1042 16.08 38.47 -23.13
C LYS A 1042 14.72 37.92 -22.71
N SER A 1043 14.53 37.69 -21.41
CA SER A 1043 13.30 37.12 -20.86
C SER A 1043 12.36 38.22 -20.35
N GLU A 1044 11.08 38.14 -20.72
CA GLU A 1044 10.02 38.99 -20.14
C GLU A 1044 9.63 38.57 -18.72
N THR A 1045 10.10 37.41 -18.25
CA THR A 1045 9.76 36.88 -16.91
C THR A 1045 10.70 37.42 -15.84
N LYS A 1046 10.15 37.83 -14.68
CA LYS A 1046 10.94 38.29 -13.52
C LYS A 1046 11.53 37.12 -12.75
N ILE A 1047 12.68 37.34 -12.11
CA ILE A 1047 13.32 36.31 -11.28
C ILE A 1047 12.47 36.03 -10.06
N LYS A 1048 12.03 34.78 -9.90
CA LYS A 1048 11.32 34.35 -8.69
C LYS A 1048 12.21 33.74 -7.61
N LYS A 1049 13.48 33.45 -7.92
CA LYS A 1049 14.35 32.68 -7.05
C LYS A 1049 15.84 32.89 -7.33
N VAL A 1050 16.63 33.04 -6.28
CA VAL A 1050 18.10 33.03 -6.30
C VAL A 1050 18.59 32.00 -5.27
N GLU A 1051 19.49 31.10 -5.67
CA GLU A 1051 20.05 30.05 -4.79
C GLU A 1051 21.56 30.19 -4.66
N GLN A 1052 22.07 30.14 -3.43
CA GLN A 1052 23.48 30.08 -3.10
C GLN A 1052 23.71 29.10 -1.93
N GLU A 1053 24.24 27.91 -2.26
CA GLU A 1053 24.55 26.82 -1.32
C GLU A 1053 23.42 26.53 -0.31
N GLU A 1054 23.51 27.08 0.90
CA GLU A 1054 22.59 26.85 2.03
C GLU A 1054 21.50 27.93 2.18
N ILE A 1055 21.49 28.96 1.33
CA ILE A 1055 20.53 30.06 1.39
C ILE A 1055 19.82 30.24 0.04
N THR A 1056 18.50 30.33 0.10
CA THR A 1056 17.60 30.66 -1.01
C THR A 1056 16.92 32.01 -0.74
N ILE A 1057 16.91 32.88 -1.74
CA ILE A 1057 16.09 34.10 -1.77
C ILE A 1057 14.89 33.84 -2.66
N LEU A 1058 13.69 33.85 -2.09
CA LEU A 1058 12.43 33.75 -2.80
C LEU A 1058 11.91 35.15 -3.10
N LEU A 1059 11.54 35.41 -4.35
CA LEU A 1059 11.03 36.68 -4.83
C LEU A 1059 9.60 36.50 -5.32
N GLU A 1060 8.68 37.33 -4.82
CA GLU A 1060 7.34 37.45 -5.36
C GLU A 1060 7.07 38.90 -5.76
N HIS A 1061 6.38 39.10 -6.89
CA HIS A 1061 6.14 40.40 -7.47
C HIS A 1061 4.63 40.67 -7.53
N GLY A 1062 4.20 41.72 -6.85
CA GLY A 1062 2.86 42.28 -6.95
C GLY A 1062 2.75 43.33 -8.05
N LYS A 1063 1.65 44.08 -8.01
CA LYS A 1063 1.39 45.20 -8.92
C LYS A 1063 2.29 46.40 -8.62
N TYR A 1064 2.52 46.69 -7.34
CA TYR A 1064 3.27 47.84 -6.85
C TYR A 1064 4.51 47.46 -6.06
N LEU A 1065 4.55 46.25 -5.46
CA LEU A 1065 5.59 45.83 -4.53
C LEU A 1065 6.29 44.54 -4.98
N THR A 1066 7.46 44.30 -4.41
CA THR A 1066 8.20 43.04 -4.49
C THR A 1066 8.58 42.62 -3.08
N ALA A 1067 8.33 41.35 -2.75
CA ALA A 1067 8.74 40.76 -1.49
C ALA A 1067 9.89 39.79 -1.73
N ALA A 1068 10.95 39.89 -0.92
CA ALA A 1068 12.07 38.96 -0.90
C ALA A 1068 12.16 38.27 0.46
N LEU A 1069 12.10 36.93 0.47
CA LEU A 1069 12.26 36.12 1.67
C LEU A 1069 13.54 35.30 1.59
N ILE A 1070 14.43 35.51 2.56
CA ILE A 1070 15.64 34.72 2.76
C ILE A 1070 15.30 33.48 3.60
N THR A 1071 15.59 32.30 3.07
CA THR A 1071 15.25 31.00 3.67
C THR A 1071 16.35 29.97 3.42
N GLU A 1072 16.45 28.94 4.26
CA GLU A 1072 17.38 27.79 4.09
C GLU A 1072 16.96 26.91 2.90
N GLU A 1073 15.66 26.84 2.60
CA GLU A 1073 15.09 25.97 1.57
C GLU A 1073 13.98 26.67 0.79
N ASN A 1074 13.80 26.26 -0.48
CA ASN A 1074 12.67 26.67 -1.31
C ASN A 1074 11.40 25.87 -0.96
N LEU A 1075 10.56 26.41 -0.09
CA LEU A 1075 9.33 25.77 0.38
C LEU A 1075 8.08 26.39 -0.26
N ILE A 1076 7.14 25.56 -0.68
CA ILE A 1076 5.86 25.96 -1.29
C ILE A 1076 5.05 26.79 -0.28
N THR A 1077 5.04 26.41 1.00
CA THR A 1077 4.35 27.16 2.06
C THR A 1077 4.85 28.61 2.16
N LEU A 1078 6.16 28.82 1.97
CA LEU A 1078 6.76 30.16 2.03
C LEU A 1078 6.42 31.02 0.82
N GLN A 1079 6.38 30.42 -0.38
CA GLN A 1079 5.94 31.11 -1.60
C GLN A 1079 4.48 31.58 -1.47
N ASN A 1080 3.59 30.72 -0.99
CA ASN A 1080 2.18 31.09 -0.79
C ASN A 1080 2.01 32.21 0.24
N LYS A 1081 2.79 32.17 1.34
CA LYS A 1081 2.78 33.23 2.35
C LYS A 1081 3.29 34.56 1.80
N LEU A 1082 4.30 34.55 0.91
CA LEU A 1082 4.75 35.74 0.20
C LEU A 1082 3.67 36.32 -0.72
N VAL A 1083 3.00 35.48 -1.51
CA VAL A 1083 1.89 35.90 -2.38
C VAL A 1083 0.78 36.55 -1.54
N LYS A 1084 0.36 35.89 -0.46
CA LYS A 1084 -0.67 36.40 0.45
C LYS A 1084 -0.26 37.72 1.10
N LEU A 1085 1.01 37.85 1.51
CA LEU A 1085 1.51 39.10 2.09
C LEU A 1085 1.42 40.25 1.10
N ILE A 1086 1.86 40.04 -0.14
CA ILE A 1086 1.80 41.08 -1.18
C ILE A 1086 0.35 41.47 -1.44
N GLN A 1087 -0.54 40.49 -1.62
CA GLN A 1087 -1.97 40.74 -1.85
C GLN A 1087 -2.59 41.53 -0.69
N ASP A 1088 -2.45 41.03 0.55
CA ASP A 1088 -3.04 41.67 1.73
C ASP A 1088 -2.52 43.11 1.93
N VAL A 1089 -1.26 43.40 1.59
CA VAL A 1089 -0.66 44.74 1.70
C VAL A 1089 -1.11 45.64 0.55
N GLU A 1090 -1.09 45.16 -0.68
CA GLU A 1090 -1.52 45.95 -1.85
C GLU A 1090 -3.01 46.30 -1.80
N ASP A 1091 -3.85 45.36 -1.36
CA ASP A 1091 -5.29 45.59 -1.20
C ASP A 1091 -5.58 46.61 -0.09
N PHE A 1092 -4.81 46.58 1.01
CA PHE A 1092 -5.02 47.49 2.13
C PHE A 1092 -4.49 48.91 1.85
N TYR A 1093 -3.41 49.04 1.08
CA TYR A 1093 -2.71 50.31 0.82
C TYR A 1093 -2.82 50.77 -0.64
N GLN A 1094 -3.86 50.35 -1.36
CA GLN A 1094 -3.96 50.54 -2.79
C GLN A 1094 -3.82 52.02 -3.19
N GLU A 1095 -4.52 52.92 -2.51
CA GLU A 1095 -4.51 54.37 -2.81
C GLU A 1095 -3.14 55.00 -2.51
N GLU A 1096 -2.51 54.62 -1.39
CA GLU A 1096 -1.21 55.15 -0.97
C GLU A 1096 -0.04 54.60 -1.81
N LEU A 1097 -0.17 53.38 -2.34
CA LEU A 1097 0.82 52.78 -3.23
C LEU A 1097 0.75 53.35 -4.66
N GLU A 1098 -0.46 53.64 -5.14
CA GLU A 1098 -0.67 54.24 -6.47
C GLU A 1098 -0.23 55.70 -6.52
N SER A 1099 -0.38 56.44 -5.41
CA SER A 1099 0.00 57.85 -5.28
C SER A 1099 1.20 58.09 -4.35
N PHE A 1100 2.15 57.15 -4.33
CA PHE A 1100 3.24 57.14 -3.35
C PHE A 1100 4.06 58.45 -3.35
N SER A 1101 3.98 59.18 -2.23
CA SER A 1101 4.60 60.51 -2.06
C SER A 1101 6.03 60.48 -1.54
N GLY A 1102 6.63 59.29 -1.37
CA GLY A 1102 7.92 59.11 -0.70
C GLY A 1102 7.85 58.99 0.83
N ASN A 1103 6.67 59.14 1.44
CA ASN A 1103 6.52 59.06 2.90
C ASN A 1103 6.31 57.61 3.38
N LEU A 1104 7.37 56.99 3.90
CA LEU A 1104 7.34 55.61 4.40
C LEU A 1104 6.55 55.42 5.72
N SER A 1105 6.29 56.49 6.48
CA SER A 1105 5.60 56.39 7.78
C SER A 1105 4.15 55.89 7.70
N LEU A 1106 3.53 56.03 6.52
CA LEU A 1106 2.16 55.59 6.22
C LEU A 1106 2.03 54.05 6.26
N PHE A 1107 3.14 53.32 6.07
CA PHE A 1107 3.19 51.87 5.96
C PHE A 1107 3.52 51.16 7.29
N SER A 1108 3.45 51.87 8.42
CA SER A 1108 3.78 51.33 9.74
C SER A 1108 2.93 50.11 10.18
N LYS A 1109 1.77 49.86 9.56
CA LYS A 1109 0.93 48.69 9.88
C LYS A 1109 1.36 47.42 9.16
N ILE A 1110 2.28 47.48 8.17
CA ILE A 1110 2.71 46.29 7.42
C ILE A 1110 3.30 45.22 8.34
N THR A 1111 3.99 45.61 9.42
CA THR A 1111 4.50 44.67 10.43
C THR A 1111 3.41 43.78 11.01
N LYS A 1112 2.16 44.26 11.15
CA LYS A 1112 1.03 43.45 11.64
C LYS A 1112 0.61 42.37 10.64
N PHE A 1113 0.69 42.64 9.34
CA PHE A 1113 0.42 41.66 8.29
C PHE A 1113 1.50 40.57 8.29
N ILE A 1114 2.77 40.97 8.45
CA ILE A 1114 3.89 40.02 8.53
C ILE A 1114 3.71 39.09 9.74
N GLN A 1115 3.43 39.63 10.93
CA GLN A 1115 3.17 38.84 12.13
C GLN A 1115 1.99 37.87 11.96
N ARG A 1116 0.87 38.35 11.40
CA ARG A 1116 -0.31 37.52 11.14
C ARG A 1116 -0.03 36.35 10.18
N ILE A 1117 0.85 36.55 9.20
CA ILE A 1117 1.09 35.56 8.14
C ILE A 1117 2.25 34.63 8.49
N PHE A 1118 3.28 35.11 9.20
CA PHE A 1118 4.53 34.39 9.44
C PHE A 1118 4.78 34.01 10.91
N GLU A 1119 4.01 34.50 11.88
CA GLU A 1119 4.22 34.22 13.31
C GLU A 1119 3.01 33.64 14.04
N ASN A 1120 1.79 33.90 13.55
CA ASN A 1120 0.54 33.25 13.97
C ASN A 1120 0.17 32.09 13.05
#